data_AF-A0A3N5LJX0-F1
#
_entry.id   AF-A0A3N5LJX0-F1
#
_cell.length_a   1.000
_cell.length_b   1.000
_cell.length_c   1.000
_cell.angle_alpha   90.00
_cell.angle_beta   90.00
_cell.angle_gamma   90.00
#
_symmetry.space_group_name_H-M   'P 1'
#
loop_
_entity.id
_entity.type
_entity.pdbx_description
1 polymer ?
#
loop_
_entity_poly.entity_id
_entity_poly.type
_entity_poly.pdbx_seq_one_letter_code
_entity_poly.pdbx_strand_id
1 'polypeptide(L)'
;LDTEMPSVLRALGQSVPNWALVTPPTSPLAAPSGARGAERAQKPDIALNYSDTRLRAMQRIVELGKLPEEIADRFDHMLQTAVEQFNQGALGRAVSILESANQLVVQERIPTSRVKPLWDKAADKIQWHRFEATILDPVQHQLLGQFLSFFPAFSPVKLLAELKQGSERTGRRLLISLLAVRGDEVRSEAWKHFEPLLDSEEPDWEHLRNLAILFASLPLKDGRAPEEEVKLMTRLAGLPLPLPIFREAARFATRIDVELGTGMLATLLAQESTGDADEIAFKTTPGSQWTLLFEQILTKLAGSRDIRMRRLVLDHCLDNAESTGISTGPLAALRNVDLASEPDIVERLLTALSRNLPWRWLSWISRPNDAFLLDLVRSLSGTPSPRIQSALIDVARRFPQRPFGVAAARATGTFVEPEIAVTEEASDTEAQAATAEPVTADLGPDILLLEGELHSFKLPTLIQHLESTAATGILELLNSAEVIEGTATFVRGQLFHCHAGHLRGKEALFALLEKPVFGRFRVVNPQSQESTADTVEGQPALPVVPTLLEGMRRYDEYQQFRLLVPDHITLMPAGVRPGRPEGENDPEFVRQVWAEAVSGKTAADCEAVIRVDPYRVRRLLAYWAAEGSLSEVQAARVKTRQEEKQATE
;
A
#
# COMPACT_ATOMS: atom_id res chain seq x y z
N LEU A 1 -0.98 14.97 -45.73
CA LEU A 1 -1.27 14.82 -44.28
C LEU A 1 -1.74 13.39 -44.05
N ASP A 2 -0.88 12.42 -44.34
CA ASP A 2 -1.10 10.99 -44.03
C ASP A 2 -0.28 10.66 -42.78
N THR A 3 -0.65 11.26 -41.65
CA THR A 3 -0.23 10.73 -40.35
C THR A 3 -0.99 9.44 -40.17
N GLU A 4 -0.30 8.29 -40.24
CA GLU A 4 -0.88 6.96 -40.04
C GLU A 4 -1.75 6.99 -38.77
N MET A 5 -3.06 6.79 -38.88
CA MET A 5 -4.02 6.87 -37.76
C MET A 5 -3.60 6.11 -36.48
N PRO A 6 -2.89 4.97 -36.53
CA PRO A 6 -2.31 4.33 -35.36
C PRO A 6 -1.34 5.22 -34.57
N SER A 7 -0.56 6.07 -35.24
CA SER A 7 0.36 7.01 -34.60
C SER A 7 -0.36 8.10 -33.80
N VAL A 8 -1.53 8.55 -34.28
CA VAL A 8 -2.36 9.57 -33.62
C VAL A 8 -3.03 9.00 -32.37
N LEU A 9 -3.61 7.79 -32.45
CA LEU A 9 -4.18 7.12 -31.28
C LEU A 9 -3.11 6.80 -30.23
N ARG A 10 -1.90 6.39 -30.66
CA ARG A 10 -0.78 6.16 -29.76
C ARG A 10 -0.31 7.44 -29.07
N ALA A 11 -0.17 8.55 -29.81
CA ALA A 11 0.22 9.84 -29.25
C ALA A 11 -0.84 10.36 -28.25
N LEU A 12 -2.13 10.23 -28.58
CA LEU A 12 -3.22 10.56 -27.67
C LEU A 12 -3.19 9.66 -26.42
N GLY A 13 -3.01 8.36 -26.57
CA GLY A 13 -2.91 7.41 -25.46
C GLY A 13 -1.73 7.67 -24.52
N GLN A 14 -0.56 8.05 -25.06
CA GLN A 14 0.62 8.45 -24.26
C GLN A 14 0.39 9.74 -23.49
N SER A 15 -0.45 10.63 -24.02
CA SER A 15 -0.81 11.89 -23.37
C SER A 15 -1.88 11.73 -22.28
N VAL A 16 -2.60 10.61 -22.19
CA VAL A 16 -3.56 10.37 -21.09
C VAL A 16 -2.81 10.34 -19.75
N PRO A 17 -3.31 10.93 -18.65
CA PRO A 17 -2.65 10.85 -17.35
C PRO A 17 -2.55 9.41 -16.82
N ASN A 18 -1.42 9.03 -16.24
CA ASN A 18 -1.23 7.69 -15.65
C ASN A 18 -1.77 7.57 -14.22
N TRP A 19 -2.92 8.17 -13.94
CA TRP A 19 -3.62 8.05 -12.68
C TRP A 19 -5.11 7.85 -13.01
N ALA A 20 -5.61 6.64 -12.80
CA ALA A 20 -7.04 6.38 -12.84
C ALA A 20 -7.59 6.63 -11.44
N LEU A 21 -8.61 7.49 -11.32
CA LEU A 21 -9.32 7.67 -10.07
C LEU A 21 -10.08 6.38 -9.78
N VAL A 22 -9.64 5.69 -8.73
CA VAL A 22 -10.35 4.55 -8.17
C VAL A 22 -11.65 5.08 -7.54
N THR A 23 -12.79 4.85 -8.19
CA THR A 23 -14.08 5.07 -7.55
C THR A 23 -14.34 3.96 -6.53
N PRO A 24 -14.78 4.28 -5.30
CA PRO A 24 -15.12 3.26 -4.33
C PRO A 24 -16.31 2.43 -4.84
N PRO A 25 -16.40 1.12 -4.52
CA PRO A 25 -17.54 0.32 -4.88
C PRO A 25 -18.79 0.91 -4.21
N THR A 26 -19.78 1.31 -5.01
CA THR A 26 -21.12 1.63 -4.52
C THR A 26 -21.69 0.41 -3.81
N SER A 27 -21.73 0.44 -2.48
CA SER A 27 -22.61 -0.45 -1.72
C SER A 27 -24.06 -0.18 -2.15
N PRO A 28 -24.88 -1.22 -2.39
CA PRO A 28 -26.30 -1.03 -2.64
C PRO A 28 -26.95 -0.52 -1.35
N LEU A 29 -27.14 0.79 -1.27
CA LEU A 29 -27.84 1.41 -0.15
C LEU A 29 -29.28 0.90 -0.12
N ALA A 30 -29.67 0.38 1.03
CA ALA A 30 -31.04 0.06 1.38
C ALA A 30 -31.99 1.23 1.03
N ALA A 31 -33.08 0.90 0.35
CA ALA A 31 -34.14 1.86 0.04
C ALA A 31 -34.79 2.37 1.33
N PRO A 32 -34.91 3.69 1.56
CA PRO A 32 -35.89 4.20 2.50
C PRO A 32 -37.24 4.20 1.80
N SER A 33 -38.18 3.46 2.39
CA SER A 33 -39.60 3.47 2.06
C SER A 33 -40.21 4.85 2.35
N GLY A 34 -40.89 5.42 1.35
CA GLY A 34 -42.08 6.23 1.57
C GLY A 34 -41.95 7.75 1.35
N ALA A 35 -42.38 8.22 0.16
CA ALA A 35 -43.39 9.29 0.00
C ALA A 35 -43.63 9.54 -1.51
N ARG A 36 -44.92 9.49 -1.90
CA ARG A 36 -45.39 9.77 -3.25
C ARG A 36 -45.31 11.27 -3.56
N GLY A 37 -44.73 11.61 -4.70
CA GLY A 37 -44.83 12.92 -5.33
C GLY A 37 -44.37 12.82 -6.78
N ALA A 38 -45.29 13.02 -7.73
CA ALA A 38 -45.04 12.89 -9.15
C ALA A 38 -44.26 14.10 -9.68
N GLU A 39 -42.96 13.94 -9.90
CA GLU A 39 -42.18 14.75 -10.83
C GLU A 39 -41.42 13.81 -11.77
N ARG A 40 -41.39 14.17 -13.05
CA ARG A 40 -40.72 13.44 -14.14
C ARG A 40 -39.30 13.04 -13.69
N ALA A 41 -39.09 11.74 -13.51
CA ALA A 41 -37.78 11.16 -13.26
C ALA A 41 -36.86 11.42 -14.47
N GLN A 42 -36.07 12.48 -14.38
CA GLN A 42 -34.81 12.57 -15.09
C GLN A 42 -33.95 11.38 -14.66
N LYS A 43 -33.52 10.60 -15.65
CA LYS A 43 -32.53 9.53 -15.51
C LYS A 43 -31.33 10.11 -14.75
N PRO A 44 -30.82 9.48 -13.68
CA PRO A 44 -29.66 10.03 -12.99
C PRO A 44 -28.47 9.92 -13.93
N ASP A 45 -28.03 11.07 -14.45
CA ASP A 45 -26.73 11.21 -15.09
C ASP A 45 -25.69 10.88 -14.02
N ILE A 46 -25.06 9.72 -14.15
CA ILE A 46 -23.86 9.36 -13.39
C ILE A 46 -22.76 10.29 -13.91
N ALA A 47 -22.60 11.44 -13.26
CA ALA A 47 -21.57 12.42 -13.56
C ALA A 47 -20.20 11.90 -13.12
N LEU A 48 -19.55 11.08 -13.98
CA LEU A 48 -18.11 10.91 -13.99
C LEU A 48 -17.48 12.18 -14.60
N ASN A 49 -17.44 13.26 -13.83
CA ASN A 49 -16.87 14.54 -14.25
C ASN A 49 -15.34 14.53 -14.09
N TYR A 50 -14.64 13.96 -15.07
CA TYR A 50 -13.33 14.41 -15.61
C TYR A 50 -13.12 13.69 -16.95
N SER A 51 -13.90 14.09 -17.96
CA SER A 51 -13.69 13.61 -19.32
C SER A 51 -12.46 14.29 -19.91
N ASP A 52 -11.33 13.60 -19.89
CA ASP A 52 -10.13 13.99 -20.62
C ASP A 52 -10.53 14.21 -22.10
N THR A 53 -10.38 15.44 -22.60
CA THR A 53 -10.62 15.82 -24.01
C THR A 53 -9.94 14.86 -24.99
N ARG A 54 -8.84 14.23 -24.57
CA ARG A 54 -8.08 13.23 -25.34
C ARG A 54 -8.84 11.92 -25.49
N LEU A 55 -9.46 11.42 -24.42
CA LEU A 55 -10.29 10.20 -24.47
C LEU A 55 -11.54 10.41 -25.33
N ARG A 56 -12.16 11.59 -25.24
CA ARG A 56 -13.24 11.98 -26.16
C ARG A 56 -12.77 12.09 -27.61
N ALA A 57 -11.57 12.60 -27.85
CA ALA A 57 -10.98 12.63 -29.19
C ALA A 57 -10.73 11.22 -29.74
N MET A 58 -10.23 10.29 -28.91
CA MET A 58 -10.07 8.88 -29.29
C MET A 58 -11.41 8.22 -29.63
N GLN A 59 -12.44 8.41 -28.80
CA GLN A 59 -13.81 7.94 -29.09
C GLN A 59 -14.32 8.50 -30.43
N ARG A 60 -14.10 9.79 -30.66
CA ARG A 60 -14.54 10.46 -31.89
C ARG A 60 -13.80 9.95 -33.13
N ILE A 61 -12.50 9.65 -33.02
CA ILE A 61 -11.71 9.06 -34.11
C ILE A 61 -12.30 7.70 -34.51
N VAL A 62 -12.69 6.87 -33.55
CA VAL A 62 -13.34 5.57 -33.82
C VAL A 62 -14.71 5.78 -34.51
N GLU A 63 -15.52 6.71 -34.01
CA GLU A 63 -16.85 7.03 -34.59
C GLU A 63 -16.80 7.62 -36.00
N LEU A 64 -15.74 8.34 -36.36
CA LEU A 64 -15.59 8.96 -37.68
C LEU A 64 -15.28 7.95 -38.80
N GLY A 65 -15.23 6.64 -38.50
CA GLY A 65 -15.11 5.60 -39.52
C GLY A 65 -16.35 5.57 -40.40
N LYS A 66 -16.16 5.56 -41.72
CA LYS A 66 -17.27 5.59 -42.68
C LYS A 66 -17.83 4.20 -42.95
N LEU A 67 -16.95 3.20 -42.85
CA LEU A 67 -17.28 1.78 -43.06
C LEU A 67 -17.23 1.03 -41.72
N PRO A 68 -18.09 0.03 -41.53
CA PRO A 68 -18.13 -0.72 -40.26
C PRO A 68 -16.90 -1.61 -40.05
N GLU A 69 -16.10 -1.88 -41.09
CA GLU A 69 -14.77 -2.51 -40.98
C GLU A 69 -13.73 -1.52 -40.48
N GLU A 70 -13.74 -0.29 -41.02
CA GLU A 70 -12.85 0.79 -40.59
C GLU A 70 -13.08 1.18 -39.11
N ILE A 71 -14.33 1.18 -38.66
CA ILE A 71 -14.67 1.39 -37.24
C ILE A 71 -14.06 0.27 -36.37
N ALA A 72 -14.12 -0.98 -36.83
CA ALA A 72 -13.56 -2.12 -36.12
C ALA A 72 -12.01 -2.06 -36.07
N ASP A 73 -11.35 -1.67 -37.15
CA ASP A 73 -9.90 -1.49 -37.20
C ASP A 73 -9.43 -0.35 -36.27
N ARG A 74 -10.13 0.79 -36.27
CA ARG A 74 -9.83 1.90 -35.36
C ARG A 74 -10.07 1.51 -33.90
N PHE A 75 -11.08 0.71 -33.62
CA PHE A 75 -11.34 0.15 -32.30
C PHE A 75 -10.24 -0.85 -31.88
N ASP A 76 -9.78 -1.73 -32.77
CA ASP A 76 -8.63 -2.63 -32.53
C ASP A 76 -7.37 -1.80 -32.20
N HIS A 77 -7.11 -0.71 -32.92
CA HIS A 77 -5.98 0.18 -32.60
C HIS A 77 -6.12 0.86 -31.24
N MET A 78 -7.33 1.24 -30.82
CA MET A 78 -7.57 1.78 -29.49
C MET A 78 -7.28 0.74 -28.39
N LEU A 79 -7.72 -0.51 -28.57
CA LEU A 79 -7.43 -1.61 -27.66
C LEU A 79 -5.93 -1.94 -27.61
N GLN A 80 -5.25 -1.98 -28.76
CA GLN A 80 -3.81 -2.20 -28.84
C GLN A 80 -3.04 -1.09 -28.14
N THR A 81 -3.47 0.17 -28.27
CA THR A 81 -2.87 1.29 -27.55
C THR A 81 -2.99 1.11 -26.03
N ALA A 82 -4.15 0.66 -25.55
CA ALA A 82 -4.34 0.37 -24.12
C ALA A 82 -3.41 -0.76 -23.63
N VAL A 83 -3.29 -1.84 -24.41
CA VAL A 83 -2.38 -2.96 -24.10
C VAL A 83 -0.91 -2.53 -24.17
N GLU A 84 -0.53 -1.68 -25.12
CA GLU A 84 0.81 -1.08 -25.19
C GLU A 84 1.10 -0.24 -23.94
N GLN A 85 0.15 0.59 -23.49
CA GLN A 85 0.29 1.38 -22.26
C GLN A 85 0.39 0.48 -21.01
N PHE A 86 -0.43 -0.57 -20.94
CA PHE A 86 -0.34 -1.57 -19.88
C PHE A 86 1.05 -2.23 -19.86
N ASN A 87 1.54 -2.69 -21.01
CA ASN A 87 2.84 -3.34 -21.15
C ASN A 87 4.04 -2.41 -20.85
N GLN A 88 3.83 -1.09 -20.85
CA GLN A 88 4.80 -0.05 -20.49
C GLN A 88 4.74 0.36 -19.00
N GLY A 89 3.85 -0.25 -18.21
CA GLY A 89 3.68 0.06 -16.78
C GLY A 89 2.75 1.23 -16.50
N ALA A 90 2.03 1.71 -17.51
CA ALA A 90 1.05 2.78 -17.37
C ALA A 90 -0.37 2.22 -17.14
N LEU A 91 -0.56 1.50 -16.02
CA LEU A 91 -1.81 0.81 -15.67
C LEU A 91 -3.01 1.76 -15.62
N GLY A 92 -2.87 2.95 -15.03
CA GLY A 92 -3.95 3.93 -14.95
C GLY A 92 -4.40 4.40 -16.33
N ARG A 93 -3.46 4.69 -17.24
CA ARG A 93 -3.78 5.07 -18.63
C ARG A 93 -4.51 3.96 -19.35
N ALA A 94 -4.02 2.72 -19.21
CA ALA A 94 -4.60 1.57 -19.86
C ALA A 94 -6.07 1.40 -19.45
N VAL A 95 -6.36 1.46 -18.15
CA VAL A 95 -7.74 1.38 -17.62
C VAL A 95 -8.62 2.48 -18.20
N SER A 96 -8.19 3.75 -18.21
CA SER A 96 -9.01 4.85 -18.74
C SER A 96 -9.29 4.75 -20.24
N ILE A 97 -8.33 4.25 -21.03
CA ILE A 97 -8.54 3.98 -22.46
C ILE A 97 -9.55 2.84 -22.64
N LEU A 98 -9.45 1.75 -21.85
CA LEU A 98 -10.38 0.63 -21.92
C LEU A 98 -11.79 1.00 -21.46
N GLU A 99 -11.94 1.82 -20.42
CA GLU A 99 -13.23 2.37 -20.00
C GLU A 99 -13.87 3.17 -21.14
N SER A 100 -13.08 4.01 -21.80
CA SER A 100 -13.54 4.80 -22.95
C SER A 100 -13.96 3.92 -24.13
N ALA A 101 -13.26 2.81 -24.36
CA ALA A 101 -13.62 1.83 -25.38
C ALA A 101 -14.90 1.07 -24.99
N ASN A 102 -15.06 0.69 -23.72
CA ASN A 102 -16.25 0.01 -23.22
C ASN A 102 -17.51 0.90 -23.31
N GLN A 103 -17.37 2.21 -23.09
CA GLN A 103 -18.47 3.17 -23.30
C GLN A 103 -18.99 3.15 -24.74
N LEU A 104 -18.15 2.96 -25.76
CA LEU A 104 -18.61 2.85 -27.15
C LEU A 104 -19.47 1.60 -27.37
N VAL A 105 -19.16 0.51 -26.66
CA VAL A 105 -19.93 -0.75 -26.72
C VAL A 105 -21.25 -0.62 -25.97
N VAL A 106 -21.23 -0.05 -24.76
CA VAL A 106 -22.43 0.16 -23.92
C VAL A 106 -23.41 1.14 -24.57
N GLN A 107 -22.91 2.15 -25.28
CA GLN A 107 -23.73 3.09 -26.06
C GLN A 107 -24.25 2.48 -27.38
N GLU A 108 -24.05 1.17 -27.61
CA GLU A 108 -24.41 0.45 -28.84
C GLU A 108 -23.84 1.07 -30.13
N ARG A 109 -22.76 1.86 -30.02
CA ARG A 109 -22.10 2.49 -31.17
C ARG A 109 -21.33 1.47 -32.01
N ILE A 110 -20.98 0.33 -31.41
CA ILE A 110 -20.36 -0.80 -32.08
C ILE A 110 -21.07 -2.09 -31.61
N PRO A 111 -21.52 -2.97 -32.53
CA PRO A 111 -22.19 -4.21 -32.15
C PRO A 111 -21.25 -5.18 -31.39
N THR A 112 -21.73 -5.71 -30.27
CA THR A 112 -20.98 -6.60 -29.37
C THR A 112 -20.44 -7.86 -30.03
N SER A 113 -21.10 -8.36 -31.08
CA SER A 113 -20.68 -9.54 -31.85
C SER A 113 -19.35 -9.35 -32.59
N ARG A 114 -19.05 -8.11 -33.03
CA ARG A 114 -17.79 -7.79 -33.74
C ARG A 114 -16.65 -7.45 -32.79
N VAL A 115 -16.98 -7.05 -31.57
CA VAL A 115 -16.03 -6.56 -30.57
C VAL A 115 -15.37 -7.71 -29.80
N LYS A 116 -16.09 -8.80 -29.54
CA LYS A 116 -15.55 -9.99 -28.85
C LYS A 116 -14.23 -10.53 -29.43
N PRO A 117 -14.09 -10.81 -30.75
CA PRO A 117 -12.83 -11.32 -31.29
C PRO A 117 -11.67 -10.30 -31.19
N LEU A 118 -11.98 -9.00 -31.15
CA LEU A 118 -10.96 -7.95 -30.98
C LEU A 118 -10.44 -7.90 -29.54
N TRP A 119 -11.31 -8.11 -28.54
CA TRP A 119 -10.89 -8.25 -27.14
C TRP A 119 -10.00 -9.48 -26.93
N ASP A 120 -10.36 -10.62 -27.52
CA ASP A 120 -9.54 -11.84 -27.42
C ASP A 120 -8.17 -11.63 -28.08
N LYS A 121 -8.13 -11.07 -29.30
CA LYS A 121 -6.88 -10.70 -29.99
C LYS A 121 -6.00 -9.72 -29.19
N ALA A 122 -6.62 -8.77 -28.48
CA ALA A 122 -5.90 -7.83 -27.63
C ALA A 122 -5.36 -8.51 -26.36
N ALA A 123 -6.12 -9.45 -25.78
CA ALA A 123 -5.71 -10.22 -24.61
C ALA A 123 -4.42 -11.03 -24.85
N ASP A 124 -4.27 -11.61 -26.04
CA ASP A 124 -3.09 -12.40 -26.44
C ASP A 124 -1.79 -11.58 -26.46
N LYS A 125 -1.88 -10.24 -26.57
CA LYS A 125 -0.71 -9.34 -26.64
C LYS A 125 -0.24 -8.85 -25.27
N ILE A 126 -0.89 -9.24 -24.18
CA ILE A 126 -0.56 -8.75 -22.83
C ILE A 126 0.65 -9.51 -22.26
N GLN A 127 1.65 -8.77 -21.76
CA GLN A 127 2.92 -9.31 -21.29
C GLN A 127 2.98 -9.40 -19.75
N TRP A 128 2.36 -10.44 -19.19
CA TRP A 128 2.17 -10.61 -17.74
C TRP A 128 3.46 -10.75 -16.92
N HIS A 129 4.49 -11.40 -17.48
CA HIS A 129 5.76 -11.61 -16.79
C HIS A 129 6.48 -10.30 -16.43
N ARG A 130 6.13 -9.19 -17.08
CA ARG A 130 6.75 -7.88 -16.84
C ARG A 130 6.24 -7.18 -15.58
N PHE A 131 5.17 -7.68 -14.98
CA PHE A 131 4.46 -6.99 -13.89
C PHE A 131 4.20 -7.88 -12.67
N GLU A 132 5.01 -8.93 -12.48
CA GLU A 132 5.08 -9.65 -11.20
C GLU A 132 5.31 -8.70 -10.03
N ALA A 133 6.06 -7.60 -10.24
CA ALA A 133 6.26 -6.53 -9.26
C ALA A 133 4.97 -5.74 -8.94
N THR A 134 4.10 -5.49 -9.93
CA THR A 134 2.81 -4.80 -9.73
C THR A 134 1.79 -5.67 -9.00
N ILE A 135 1.87 -6.99 -9.19
CA ILE A 135 1.10 -7.98 -8.43
C ILE A 135 1.47 -7.95 -6.94
N LEU A 136 2.66 -7.49 -6.57
CA LEU A 136 3.08 -7.39 -5.17
C LEU A 136 2.63 -6.09 -4.48
N ASP A 137 2.06 -5.13 -5.23
CA ASP A 137 1.59 -3.85 -4.69
C ASP A 137 0.06 -3.87 -4.45
N PRO A 138 -0.40 -3.95 -3.18
CA PRO A 138 -1.82 -4.00 -2.83
C PRO A 138 -2.62 -2.79 -3.33
N VAL A 139 -1.97 -1.63 -3.50
CA VAL A 139 -2.61 -0.40 -3.96
C VAL A 139 -3.00 -0.51 -5.43
N GLN A 140 -2.21 -1.25 -6.23
CA GLN A 140 -2.47 -1.43 -7.66
C GLN A 140 -3.43 -2.58 -7.96
N HIS A 141 -3.74 -3.43 -6.98
CA HIS A 141 -4.66 -4.56 -7.16
C HIS A 141 -6.04 -4.11 -7.64
N GLN A 142 -6.57 -2.98 -7.16
CA GLN A 142 -7.88 -2.53 -7.59
C GLN A 142 -7.90 -2.12 -9.07
N LEU A 143 -6.89 -1.36 -9.52
CA LEU A 143 -6.76 -0.97 -10.93
C LEU A 143 -6.43 -2.16 -11.83
N LEU A 144 -5.63 -3.10 -11.35
CA LEU A 144 -5.30 -4.32 -12.07
C LEU A 144 -6.53 -5.23 -12.18
N GLY A 145 -7.34 -5.35 -11.13
CA GLY A 145 -8.62 -6.06 -11.15
C GLY A 145 -9.59 -5.46 -12.16
N GLN A 146 -9.69 -4.12 -12.21
CA GLN A 146 -10.47 -3.42 -13.24
C GLN A 146 -9.94 -3.71 -14.64
N PHE A 147 -8.63 -3.61 -14.87
CA PHE A 147 -8.02 -3.92 -16.16
C PHE A 147 -8.36 -5.35 -16.62
N LEU A 148 -8.21 -6.33 -15.73
CA LEU A 148 -8.52 -7.74 -16.00
C LEU A 148 -10.00 -7.98 -16.30
N SER A 149 -10.91 -7.19 -15.73
CA SER A 149 -12.35 -7.33 -15.94
C SER A 149 -12.81 -7.05 -17.39
N PHE A 150 -12.04 -6.26 -18.14
CA PHE A 150 -12.37 -5.94 -19.53
C PHE A 150 -12.18 -7.11 -20.50
N PHE A 151 -11.34 -8.09 -20.15
CA PHE A 151 -10.98 -9.19 -21.04
C PHE A 151 -11.63 -10.50 -20.56
N PRO A 152 -12.53 -11.11 -21.35
CA PRO A 152 -13.18 -12.37 -21.00
C PRO A 152 -12.19 -13.54 -20.81
N ALA A 153 -11.02 -13.46 -21.43
CA ALA A 153 -9.92 -14.41 -21.25
C ALA A 153 -9.49 -14.55 -19.78
N PHE A 154 -9.52 -13.47 -19.00
CA PHE A 154 -9.13 -13.44 -17.58
C PHE A 154 -10.34 -13.54 -16.63
N SER A 155 -11.44 -14.13 -17.11
CA SER A 155 -12.56 -14.43 -16.22
C SER A 155 -12.16 -15.48 -15.18
N PRO A 156 -12.69 -15.39 -13.94
CA PRO A 156 -12.42 -16.37 -12.88
C PRO A 156 -12.57 -17.82 -13.33
N VAL A 157 -13.61 -18.12 -14.11
CA VAL A 157 -13.91 -19.47 -14.62
C VAL A 157 -12.79 -19.98 -15.53
N LYS A 158 -12.31 -19.17 -16.48
CA LYS A 158 -11.23 -19.57 -17.39
C LYS A 158 -9.90 -19.75 -16.66
N LEU A 159 -9.56 -18.81 -15.77
CA LEU A 159 -8.33 -18.87 -14.98
C LEU A 159 -8.31 -20.07 -14.02
N LEU A 160 -9.44 -20.42 -13.41
CA LEU A 160 -9.56 -21.62 -12.58
C LEU A 160 -9.47 -22.91 -13.40
N ALA A 161 -10.03 -22.93 -14.62
CA ALA A 161 -9.89 -24.06 -15.54
C ALA A 161 -8.43 -24.24 -15.98
N GLU A 162 -7.71 -23.15 -16.27
CA GLU A 162 -6.29 -23.16 -16.62
C GLU A 162 -5.42 -23.61 -15.43
N LEU A 163 -5.76 -23.18 -14.21
CA LEU A 163 -5.10 -23.63 -12.98
C LEU A 163 -5.25 -25.15 -12.77
N LYS A 164 -6.37 -25.74 -13.22
CA LYS A 164 -6.61 -27.19 -13.17
C LYS A 164 -5.84 -27.98 -14.23
N GLN A 165 -5.68 -27.43 -15.45
CA GLN A 165 -5.03 -28.12 -16.57
C GLN A 165 -3.50 -28.27 -16.42
N GLY A 166 -2.92 -27.76 -15.31
CA GLY A 166 -1.55 -28.04 -14.92
C GLY A 166 -0.53 -27.19 -15.68
N SER A 167 -0.36 -25.93 -15.26
CA SER A 167 0.75 -25.08 -15.74
C SER A 167 2.08 -25.40 -15.01
N GLU A 168 3.21 -24.96 -15.56
CA GLU A 168 4.50 -25.02 -14.84
C GLU A 168 4.45 -24.21 -13.52
N ARG A 169 5.35 -24.51 -12.58
CA ARG A 169 5.34 -23.91 -11.22
C ARG A 169 5.27 -22.37 -11.21
N THR A 170 5.96 -21.71 -12.14
CA THR A 170 5.95 -20.25 -12.30
C THR A 170 4.60 -19.76 -12.84
N GLY A 171 4.02 -20.48 -13.81
CA GLY A 171 2.69 -20.21 -14.34
C GLY A 171 1.59 -20.32 -13.27
N ARG A 172 1.65 -21.33 -12.39
CA ARG A 172 0.66 -21.49 -11.30
C ARG A 172 0.66 -20.30 -10.34
N ARG A 173 1.84 -19.80 -9.97
CA ARG A 173 1.96 -18.65 -9.07
C ARG A 173 1.37 -17.40 -9.69
N LEU A 174 1.65 -17.17 -10.97
CA LEU A 174 1.06 -16.06 -11.72
C LEU A 174 -0.47 -16.17 -11.76
N LEU A 175 -1.01 -17.34 -12.11
CA LEU A 175 -2.46 -17.57 -12.15
C LEU A 175 -3.13 -17.34 -10.80
N ILE A 176 -2.56 -17.88 -9.71
CA ILE A 176 -3.07 -17.66 -8.35
C ILE A 176 -3.07 -16.18 -8.00
N SER A 177 -2.04 -15.45 -8.40
CA SER A 177 -1.94 -14.02 -8.08
C SER A 177 -2.92 -13.17 -8.90
N LEU A 178 -3.12 -13.49 -10.18
CA LEU A 178 -4.15 -12.86 -11.02
C LEU A 178 -5.56 -13.13 -10.47
N LEU A 179 -5.82 -14.36 -10.01
CA LEU A 179 -7.05 -14.74 -9.32
C LEU A 179 -7.22 -13.98 -7.99
N ALA A 180 -6.15 -13.82 -7.19
CA ALA A 180 -6.21 -13.09 -5.93
C ALA A 180 -6.59 -11.61 -6.11
N VAL A 181 -6.06 -10.97 -7.16
CA VAL A 181 -6.37 -9.57 -7.52
C VAL A 181 -7.85 -9.36 -7.86
N ARG A 182 -8.54 -10.38 -8.39
CA ARG A 182 -9.98 -10.32 -8.71
C ARG A 182 -10.89 -10.43 -7.47
N GLY A 183 -10.33 -10.79 -6.31
CA GLY A 183 -11.03 -10.76 -5.03
C GLY A 183 -12.30 -11.61 -4.98
N ASP A 184 -13.42 -11.00 -4.60
CA ASP A 184 -14.66 -11.71 -4.25
C ASP A 184 -15.27 -12.54 -5.39
N GLU A 185 -15.15 -12.09 -6.65
CA GLU A 185 -15.72 -12.79 -7.81
C GLU A 185 -15.10 -14.18 -7.98
N VAL A 186 -13.81 -14.29 -7.69
CA VAL A 186 -13.09 -15.56 -7.73
C VAL A 186 -13.52 -16.46 -6.59
N ARG A 187 -13.83 -15.90 -5.42
CA ARG A 187 -14.20 -16.68 -4.24
C ARG A 187 -15.43 -17.54 -4.50
N SER A 188 -16.50 -16.95 -5.08
CA SER A 188 -17.73 -17.68 -5.39
C SER A 188 -17.56 -18.79 -6.42
N GLU A 189 -16.64 -18.64 -7.38
CA GLU A 189 -16.36 -19.67 -8.38
C GLU A 189 -15.39 -20.73 -7.85
N ALA A 190 -14.36 -20.33 -7.09
CA ALA A 190 -13.41 -21.25 -6.48
C ALA A 190 -14.09 -22.23 -5.51
N TRP A 191 -15.13 -21.79 -4.80
CA TRP A 191 -15.93 -22.66 -3.93
C TRP A 191 -16.56 -23.84 -4.67
N LYS A 192 -17.17 -23.59 -5.85
CA LYS A 192 -17.83 -24.63 -6.66
C LYS A 192 -16.84 -25.70 -7.14
N HIS A 193 -15.56 -25.35 -7.25
CA HIS A 193 -14.50 -26.29 -7.61
C HIS A 193 -13.94 -27.04 -6.39
N PHE A 194 -13.94 -26.41 -5.21
CA PHE A 194 -13.35 -26.97 -3.99
C PHE A 194 -14.23 -28.03 -3.31
N GLU A 195 -15.53 -27.76 -3.20
CA GLU A 195 -16.50 -28.67 -2.55
C GLU A 195 -16.51 -30.10 -3.14
N PRO A 196 -16.64 -30.30 -4.48
CA PRO A 196 -16.69 -31.66 -5.04
C PRO A 196 -15.37 -32.43 -4.90
N LEU A 197 -14.24 -31.72 -4.70
CA LEU A 197 -12.96 -32.38 -4.48
C LEU A 197 -12.86 -32.95 -3.06
N LEU A 198 -13.45 -32.29 -2.06
CA LEU A 198 -13.46 -32.79 -0.69
C LEU A 198 -14.32 -34.04 -0.51
N ASP A 199 -15.35 -34.20 -1.35
CA ASP A 199 -16.26 -35.35 -1.32
C ASP A 199 -15.74 -36.54 -2.14
N SER A 200 -14.58 -36.40 -2.80
CA SER A 200 -13.96 -37.46 -3.59
C SER A 200 -13.19 -38.44 -2.71
N GLU A 201 -13.28 -39.74 -3.00
CA GLU A 201 -12.49 -40.78 -2.31
C GLU A 201 -10.98 -40.62 -2.55
N GLU A 202 -10.58 -40.18 -3.75
CA GLU A 202 -9.20 -39.90 -4.13
C GLU A 202 -9.09 -38.46 -4.68
N PRO A 203 -8.98 -37.47 -3.79
CA PRO A 203 -8.94 -36.08 -4.21
C PRO A 203 -7.65 -35.75 -4.96
N ASP A 204 -7.76 -34.89 -5.98
CA ASP A 204 -6.59 -34.30 -6.63
C ASP A 204 -5.90 -33.32 -5.66
N TRP A 205 -4.89 -33.83 -4.97
CA TRP A 205 -4.14 -33.10 -3.95
C TRP A 205 -3.39 -31.89 -4.52
N GLU A 206 -2.95 -31.92 -5.78
CA GLU A 206 -2.30 -30.74 -6.39
C GLU A 206 -3.31 -29.63 -6.64
N HIS A 207 -4.49 -29.97 -7.15
CA HIS A 207 -5.54 -29.00 -7.39
C HIS A 207 -6.10 -28.44 -6.08
N LEU A 208 -6.36 -29.29 -5.08
CA LEU A 208 -6.76 -28.87 -3.74
C LEU A 208 -5.73 -27.93 -3.10
N ARG A 209 -4.44 -28.23 -3.23
CA ARG A 209 -3.37 -27.35 -2.76
C ARG A 209 -3.44 -25.99 -3.41
N ASN A 210 -3.58 -25.93 -4.74
CA ASN A 210 -3.64 -24.65 -5.46
C ASN A 210 -4.84 -23.81 -5.02
N LEU A 211 -6.00 -24.44 -4.80
CA LEU A 211 -7.19 -23.77 -4.27
C LEU A 211 -7.00 -23.31 -2.81
N ALA A 212 -6.35 -24.11 -1.97
CA ALA A 212 -6.02 -23.71 -0.60
C ALA A 212 -5.06 -22.50 -0.56
N ILE A 213 -4.04 -22.47 -1.45
CA ILE A 213 -3.16 -21.30 -1.61
C ILE A 213 -3.97 -20.07 -2.06
N LEU A 214 -4.92 -20.26 -2.98
CA LEU A 214 -5.79 -19.18 -3.45
C LEU A 214 -6.67 -18.62 -2.33
N PHE A 215 -7.36 -19.45 -1.55
CA PHE A 215 -8.12 -18.98 -0.38
C PHE A 215 -7.22 -18.27 0.63
N ALA A 216 -6.02 -18.81 0.86
CA ALA A 216 -5.00 -18.19 1.71
C ALA A 216 -4.33 -16.96 1.09
N SER A 217 -4.65 -16.54 -0.14
CA SER A 217 -4.13 -15.31 -0.78
C SER A 217 -5.22 -14.26 -1.04
N LEU A 218 -6.49 -14.66 -1.11
CA LEU A 218 -7.61 -13.75 -1.33
C LEU A 218 -7.71 -12.67 -0.22
N PRO A 219 -8.09 -11.43 -0.56
CA PRO A 219 -8.29 -10.37 0.42
C PRO A 219 -9.51 -10.65 1.30
N LEU A 220 -9.35 -10.53 2.63
CA LEU A 220 -10.44 -10.70 3.60
C LEU A 220 -11.13 -9.35 3.83
N LYS A 221 -12.46 -9.31 3.80
CA LYS A 221 -13.21 -8.11 4.20
C LYS A 221 -13.21 -8.01 5.72
N ASP A 222 -12.72 -6.90 6.27
CA ASP A 222 -12.66 -6.63 7.71
C ASP A 222 -11.97 -7.75 8.53
N GLY A 223 -11.03 -8.49 7.90
CA GLY A 223 -10.37 -9.64 8.53
C GLY A 223 -11.25 -10.88 8.73
N ARG A 224 -12.49 -10.88 8.22
CA ARG A 224 -13.44 -12.00 8.34
C ARG A 224 -13.51 -12.79 7.04
N ALA A 225 -13.29 -14.09 7.13
CA ALA A 225 -13.58 -15.02 6.04
C ALA A 225 -15.09 -15.33 6.01
N PRO A 226 -15.69 -15.53 4.84
CA PRO A 226 -17.07 -16.00 4.74
C PRO A 226 -17.27 -17.34 5.45
N GLU A 227 -18.42 -17.51 6.12
CA GLU A 227 -18.69 -18.71 6.92
C GLU A 227 -18.59 -20.02 6.12
N GLU A 228 -19.01 -19.99 4.85
CA GLU A 228 -18.94 -21.14 3.94
C GLU A 228 -17.50 -21.55 3.65
N GLU A 229 -16.60 -20.59 3.46
CA GLU A 229 -15.18 -20.82 3.26
C GLU A 229 -14.53 -21.43 4.51
N VAL A 230 -14.87 -20.91 5.70
CA VAL A 230 -14.40 -21.47 6.97
C VAL A 230 -14.89 -22.89 7.16
N LYS A 231 -16.16 -23.20 6.84
CA LYS A 231 -16.70 -24.57 6.91
C LYS A 231 -15.92 -25.53 6.01
N LEU A 232 -15.64 -25.15 4.77
CA LEU A 232 -14.88 -25.98 3.83
C LEU A 232 -13.43 -26.19 4.28
N MET A 233 -12.75 -25.13 4.74
CA MET A 233 -11.38 -25.22 5.24
C MET A 233 -11.29 -26.02 6.54
N THR A 234 -12.32 -25.99 7.38
CA THR A 234 -12.43 -26.84 8.58
C THR A 234 -12.65 -28.31 8.19
N ARG A 235 -13.49 -28.58 7.18
CA ARG A 235 -13.64 -29.94 6.63
C ARG A 235 -12.33 -30.47 6.07
N LEU A 236 -11.61 -29.65 5.29
CA LEU A 236 -10.27 -29.96 4.79
C LEU A 236 -9.32 -30.31 5.95
N ALA A 237 -9.28 -29.46 6.98
CA ALA A 237 -8.45 -29.67 8.17
C ALA A 237 -8.80 -30.94 8.98
N GLY A 238 -9.95 -31.57 8.71
CA GLY A 238 -10.35 -32.85 9.29
C GLY A 238 -9.88 -34.08 8.51
N LEU A 239 -9.40 -33.92 7.26
CA LEU A 239 -8.88 -35.01 6.43
C LEU A 239 -7.40 -35.30 6.76
N PRO A 240 -6.89 -36.53 6.55
CA PRO A 240 -5.45 -36.82 6.71
C PRO A 240 -4.63 -36.13 5.60
N LEU A 241 -4.30 -34.87 5.80
CA LEU A 241 -3.75 -34.00 4.74
C LEU A 241 -2.29 -34.34 4.42
N PRO A 242 -1.93 -34.44 3.13
CA PRO A 242 -0.54 -34.33 2.70
C PRO A 242 0.07 -33.00 3.15
N LEU A 243 1.35 -33.03 3.52
CA LEU A 243 2.06 -31.87 4.05
C LEU A 243 1.87 -30.56 3.25
N PRO A 244 2.02 -30.55 1.91
CA PRO A 244 1.89 -29.30 1.16
C PRO A 244 0.53 -28.61 1.34
N ILE A 245 -0.53 -29.34 1.69
CA ILE A 245 -1.88 -28.81 1.89
C ILE A 245 -2.07 -28.40 3.35
N PHE A 246 -1.57 -29.21 4.28
CA PHE A 246 -1.54 -28.88 5.70
C PHE A 246 -0.96 -27.48 5.95
N ARG A 247 0.17 -27.15 5.30
CA ARG A 247 0.82 -25.82 5.42
C ARG A 247 -0.10 -24.68 4.99
N GLU A 248 -0.85 -24.88 3.91
CA GLU A 248 -1.70 -23.84 3.36
C GLU A 248 -2.99 -23.71 4.18
N ALA A 249 -3.51 -24.82 4.72
CA ALA A 249 -4.60 -24.81 5.69
C ALA A 249 -4.22 -24.08 6.98
N ALA A 250 -3.02 -24.32 7.53
CA ALA A 250 -2.50 -23.61 8.69
C ALA A 250 -2.31 -22.10 8.42
N ARG A 251 -1.78 -21.74 7.24
CA ARG A 251 -1.68 -20.33 6.81
C ARG A 251 -3.05 -19.65 6.71
N PHE A 252 -4.06 -20.36 6.22
CA PHE A 252 -5.42 -19.83 6.19
C PHE A 252 -5.96 -19.61 7.61
N ALA A 253 -5.85 -20.62 8.49
CA ALA A 253 -6.34 -20.55 9.86
C ALA A 253 -5.66 -19.45 10.70
N THR A 254 -4.39 -19.14 10.42
CA THR A 254 -3.66 -18.04 11.06
C THR A 254 -4.12 -16.65 10.61
N ARG A 255 -4.81 -16.52 9.48
CA ARG A 255 -5.35 -15.25 8.97
C ARG A 255 -6.77 -14.91 9.41
N ILE A 256 -7.61 -15.91 9.69
CA ILE A 256 -9.02 -15.69 10.08
C ILE A 256 -9.17 -15.30 11.55
N ASP A 257 -10.39 -14.91 11.95
CA ASP A 257 -10.73 -14.55 13.33
C ASP A 257 -10.28 -15.62 14.35
N VAL A 258 -9.89 -15.18 15.54
CA VAL A 258 -9.21 -15.97 16.57
C VAL A 258 -10.04 -17.19 16.95
N GLU A 259 -11.35 -17.04 17.19
CA GLU A 259 -12.19 -18.16 17.65
C GLU A 259 -12.29 -19.28 16.59
N LEU A 260 -12.63 -18.94 15.34
CA LEU A 260 -12.75 -19.90 14.24
C LEU A 260 -11.39 -20.49 13.84
N GLY A 261 -10.36 -19.65 13.78
CA GLY A 261 -8.99 -20.08 13.51
C GLY A 261 -8.47 -21.06 14.55
N THR A 262 -8.78 -20.86 15.83
CA THR A 262 -8.28 -21.74 16.90
C THR A 262 -8.87 -23.15 16.84
N GLY A 263 -10.15 -23.29 16.51
CA GLY A 263 -10.75 -24.62 16.31
C GLY A 263 -10.10 -25.39 15.16
N MET A 264 -9.89 -24.73 14.03
CA MET A 264 -9.25 -25.32 12.86
C MET A 264 -7.76 -25.65 13.09
N LEU A 265 -7.04 -24.79 13.81
CA LEU A 265 -5.67 -25.06 14.21
C LEU A 265 -5.58 -26.25 15.17
N ALA A 266 -6.51 -26.39 16.11
CA ALA A 266 -6.55 -27.53 17.02
C ALA A 266 -6.81 -28.86 16.29
N THR A 267 -7.69 -28.87 15.29
CA THR A 267 -7.90 -30.08 14.46
C THR A 267 -6.65 -30.45 13.68
N LEU A 268 -5.92 -29.47 13.13
CA LEU A 268 -4.66 -29.71 12.44
C LEU A 268 -3.58 -30.26 13.37
N LEU A 269 -3.43 -29.71 14.58
CA LEU A 269 -2.49 -30.22 15.59
C LEU A 269 -2.83 -31.66 16.02
N ALA A 270 -4.11 -31.98 16.20
CA ALA A 270 -4.52 -33.33 16.60
C ALA A 270 -4.11 -34.40 15.57
N GLN A 271 -4.06 -34.07 14.28
CA GLN A 271 -3.67 -35.01 13.22
C GLN A 271 -2.19 -35.41 13.29
N GLU A 272 -1.31 -34.49 13.68
CA GLU A 272 0.11 -34.77 13.88
C GLU A 272 0.31 -35.89 14.92
N SER A 273 -0.48 -35.86 16.00
CA SER A 273 -0.39 -36.84 17.09
C SER A 273 -0.88 -38.25 16.71
N THR A 274 -1.54 -38.41 15.57
CA THR A 274 -2.14 -39.68 15.12
C THR A 274 -1.41 -40.33 13.94
N GLY A 275 -0.45 -39.66 13.32
CA GLY A 275 0.27 -40.20 12.16
C GLY A 275 1.48 -41.04 12.54
N ASP A 276 1.73 -42.10 11.78
CA ASP A 276 2.89 -42.98 11.98
C ASP A 276 4.19 -42.19 11.73
N ALA A 277 5.06 -42.13 12.74
CA ALA A 277 6.23 -41.26 12.76
C ALA A 277 7.18 -41.52 11.58
N ASP A 278 7.24 -42.77 11.12
CA ASP A 278 8.09 -43.21 10.01
C ASP A 278 7.53 -42.80 8.63
N GLU A 279 6.21 -42.68 8.47
CA GLU A 279 5.60 -42.25 7.19
C GLU A 279 5.64 -40.72 7.01
N ILE A 280 5.56 -39.98 8.12
CA ILE A 280 5.75 -38.53 8.16
C ILE A 280 7.21 -38.18 7.90
N ALA A 281 8.16 -38.92 8.50
CA ALA A 281 9.60 -38.74 8.32
C ALA A 281 10.07 -39.05 6.88
N PHE A 282 9.50 -40.07 6.21
CA PHE A 282 9.95 -40.48 4.87
C PHE A 282 9.61 -39.48 3.75
N LYS A 283 8.64 -38.56 3.97
CA LYS A 283 8.25 -37.51 3.01
C LYS A 283 8.80 -36.13 3.35
N THR A 284 9.58 -35.98 4.43
CA THR A 284 9.95 -34.68 5.00
C THR A 284 11.45 -34.51 5.31
N THR A 285 12.06 -33.54 4.65
CA THR A 285 13.10 -32.71 5.27
C THR A 285 12.91 -31.31 4.68
N PRO A 286 12.64 -30.28 5.50
CA PRO A 286 13.60 -29.74 6.47
C PRO A 286 13.01 -29.49 7.87
N GLY A 287 13.60 -30.09 8.90
CA GLY A 287 13.12 -30.05 10.30
C GLY A 287 13.05 -28.67 10.97
N SER A 288 13.55 -27.59 10.35
CA SER A 288 13.50 -26.23 10.94
C SER A 288 12.31 -25.38 10.50
N GLN A 289 11.75 -25.61 9.30
CA GLN A 289 10.60 -24.82 8.80
C GLN A 289 9.27 -25.26 9.44
N TRP A 290 9.23 -26.50 9.93
CA TRP A 290 8.09 -27.10 10.60
C TRP A 290 7.91 -26.54 12.00
N THR A 291 8.98 -26.55 12.78
CA THR A 291 8.99 -25.97 14.14
C THR A 291 8.48 -24.55 14.13
N LEU A 292 8.90 -23.73 13.17
CA LEU A 292 8.45 -22.34 13.05
C LEU A 292 6.95 -22.21 12.71
N LEU A 293 6.40 -23.06 11.85
CA LEU A 293 4.96 -23.06 11.55
C LEU A 293 4.15 -23.53 12.76
N PHE A 294 4.57 -24.59 13.43
CA PHE A 294 3.94 -25.05 14.66
C PHE A 294 4.01 -24.02 15.78
N GLU A 295 5.15 -23.35 15.95
CA GLU A 295 5.28 -22.24 16.90
C GLU A 295 4.34 -21.10 16.56
N GLN A 296 4.15 -20.74 15.29
CA GLN A 296 3.15 -19.74 14.88
C GLN A 296 1.72 -20.18 15.21
N ILE A 297 1.38 -21.45 14.98
CA ILE A 297 0.09 -22.04 15.35
C ILE A 297 -0.12 -21.94 16.87
N LEU A 298 0.84 -22.43 17.65
CA LEU A 298 0.77 -22.43 19.11
C LEU A 298 0.74 -21.01 19.69
N THR A 299 1.47 -20.06 19.09
CA THR A 299 1.46 -18.64 19.47
C THR A 299 0.06 -18.05 19.28
N LYS A 300 -0.61 -18.35 18.16
CA LYS A 300 -1.99 -17.90 17.93
C LYS A 300 -2.98 -18.58 18.88
N LEU A 301 -2.81 -19.87 19.15
CA LEU A 301 -3.64 -20.63 20.10
C LEU A 301 -3.51 -20.13 21.54
N ALA A 302 -2.32 -19.70 21.94
CA ALA A 302 -2.05 -19.15 23.28
C ALA A 302 -2.87 -17.88 23.56
N GLY A 303 -3.10 -17.05 22.54
CA GLY A 303 -3.95 -15.86 22.62
C GLY A 303 -5.45 -16.14 22.51
N SER A 304 -5.88 -17.40 22.34
CA SER A 304 -7.30 -17.76 22.30
C SER A 304 -7.99 -17.43 23.62
N ARG A 305 -9.32 -17.27 23.61
CA ARG A 305 -10.14 -17.20 24.84
C ARG A 305 -10.41 -18.58 25.44
N ASP A 306 -10.28 -19.65 24.65
CA ASP A 306 -10.55 -21.03 25.09
C ASP A 306 -9.41 -21.61 25.94
N ILE A 307 -9.75 -21.99 27.19
CA ILE A 307 -8.84 -22.62 28.16
C ILE A 307 -8.23 -23.93 27.64
N ARG A 308 -8.97 -24.68 26.81
CA ARG A 308 -8.49 -25.94 26.23
C ARG A 308 -7.30 -25.71 25.31
N MET A 309 -7.30 -24.60 24.58
CA MET A 309 -6.21 -24.24 23.66
C MET A 309 -4.96 -23.83 24.42
N ARG A 310 -5.10 -23.08 25.52
CA ARG A 310 -3.97 -22.76 26.40
C ARG A 310 -3.36 -24.01 27.02
N ARG A 311 -4.19 -24.96 27.47
CA ARG A 311 -3.70 -26.27 27.97
C ARG A 311 -2.94 -27.03 26.89
N LEU A 312 -3.46 -27.11 25.68
CA LEU A 312 -2.80 -27.75 24.54
C LEU A 312 -1.41 -27.14 24.24
N VAL A 313 -1.30 -25.80 24.33
CA VAL A 313 -0.02 -25.09 24.19
C VAL A 313 0.96 -25.49 25.28
N LEU A 314 0.52 -25.56 26.54
CA LEU A 314 1.38 -26.02 27.64
C LEU A 314 1.82 -27.48 27.43
N ASP A 315 0.94 -28.36 26.96
CA ASP A 315 1.27 -29.77 26.72
C ASP A 315 2.39 -29.90 25.67
N HIS A 316 2.35 -29.09 24.60
CA HIS A 316 3.39 -29.10 23.56
C HIS A 316 4.69 -28.40 24.00
N CYS A 317 4.60 -27.27 24.68
CA CYS A 317 5.77 -26.47 25.05
C CYS A 317 6.45 -26.87 26.37
N LEU A 318 5.78 -27.62 27.25
CA LEU A 318 6.32 -28.04 28.55
C LEU A 318 6.45 -29.56 28.67
N ASP A 319 5.40 -30.31 28.36
CA ASP A 319 5.38 -31.75 28.62
C ASP A 319 5.99 -32.56 27.45
N ASN A 320 5.82 -32.09 26.21
CA ASN A 320 6.33 -32.72 24.99
C ASN A 320 7.49 -31.95 24.33
N ALA A 321 8.11 -31.01 25.04
CA ALA A 321 9.14 -30.13 24.47
C ALA A 321 10.36 -30.91 23.92
N GLU A 322 10.77 -31.97 24.61
CA GLU A 322 11.91 -32.81 24.21
C GLU A 322 11.60 -33.74 23.03
N SER A 323 10.34 -34.18 22.89
CA SER A 323 9.92 -35.10 21.82
C SER A 323 9.53 -34.39 20.52
N THR A 324 9.01 -33.16 20.62
CA THR A 324 8.54 -32.38 19.46
C THR A 324 9.59 -31.43 18.90
N GLY A 325 10.63 -31.07 19.68
CA GLY A 325 11.65 -30.10 19.27
C GLY A 325 11.12 -28.67 19.14
N ILE A 326 9.94 -28.38 19.70
CA ILE A 326 9.28 -27.07 19.69
C ILE A 326 9.87 -26.18 20.80
N SER A 327 10.14 -24.91 20.48
CA SER A 327 10.62 -23.92 21.46
C SER A 327 9.52 -23.53 22.46
N THR A 328 9.92 -22.91 23.57
CA THR A 328 9.01 -22.24 24.51
C THR A 328 8.53 -20.87 24.07
N GLY A 329 9.00 -20.36 22.93
CA GLY A 329 8.60 -19.06 22.38
C GLY A 329 7.08 -18.81 22.38
N PRO A 330 6.22 -19.78 22.00
CA PRO A 330 4.76 -19.61 22.04
C PRO A 330 4.18 -19.28 23.43
N LEU A 331 4.83 -19.71 24.52
CA LEU A 331 4.38 -19.41 25.88
C LEU A 331 4.43 -17.91 26.18
N ALA A 332 5.36 -17.17 25.57
CA ALA A 332 5.47 -15.73 25.78
C ALA A 332 4.22 -14.95 25.33
N ALA A 333 3.42 -15.51 24.42
CA ALA A 333 2.15 -14.91 23.98
C ALA A 333 1.11 -14.82 25.11
N LEU A 334 1.21 -15.69 26.14
CA LEU A 334 0.34 -15.64 27.32
C LEU A 334 0.54 -14.36 28.15
N ARG A 335 1.62 -13.59 27.91
CA ARG A 335 1.81 -12.27 28.52
C ARG A 335 0.62 -11.33 28.32
N ASN A 336 -0.10 -11.45 27.22
CA ASN A 336 -1.23 -10.57 26.89
C ASN A 336 -2.57 -11.12 27.42
N VAL A 337 -2.55 -12.20 28.20
CA VAL A 337 -3.74 -12.87 28.73
C VAL A 337 -3.69 -12.85 30.26
N ASP A 338 -4.77 -12.41 30.89
CA ASP A 338 -4.95 -12.54 32.33
C ASP A 338 -5.35 -13.98 32.67
N LEU A 339 -4.45 -14.73 33.33
CA LEU A 339 -4.65 -16.12 33.75
C LEU A 339 -5.22 -16.24 35.17
N ALA A 340 -5.68 -15.14 35.80
CA ALA A 340 -6.17 -15.17 37.18
C ALA A 340 -7.36 -16.11 37.40
N SER A 341 -8.17 -16.34 36.36
CA SER A 341 -9.30 -17.28 36.36
C SER A 341 -8.88 -18.74 36.13
N GLU A 342 -7.60 -19.03 35.93
CA GLU A 342 -7.08 -20.32 35.48
C GLU A 342 -5.96 -20.86 36.38
N PRO A 343 -6.28 -21.26 37.63
CA PRO A 343 -5.29 -21.65 38.62
C PRO A 343 -4.43 -22.83 38.15
N ASP A 344 -4.99 -23.81 37.43
CA ASP A 344 -4.25 -24.96 36.93
C ASP A 344 -3.09 -24.58 36.00
N ILE A 345 -3.31 -23.60 35.11
CA ILE A 345 -2.29 -23.14 34.16
C ILE A 345 -1.19 -22.38 34.89
N VAL A 346 -1.58 -21.51 35.83
CA VAL A 346 -0.65 -20.78 36.69
C VAL A 346 0.21 -21.74 37.52
N GLU A 347 -0.38 -22.78 38.11
CA GLU A 347 0.36 -23.82 38.84
C GLU A 347 1.38 -24.53 37.96
N ARG A 348 1.00 -24.93 36.74
CA ARG A 348 1.91 -25.60 35.80
C ARG A 348 3.09 -24.71 35.42
N LEU A 349 2.85 -23.43 35.11
CA LEU A 349 3.90 -22.46 34.77
C LEU A 349 4.82 -22.15 35.95
N LEU A 350 4.28 -21.94 37.16
CA LEU A 350 5.08 -21.73 38.37
C LEU A 350 5.90 -22.98 38.74
N THR A 351 5.32 -24.17 38.56
CA THR A 351 6.01 -25.43 38.77
C THR A 351 7.16 -25.58 37.77
N ALA A 352 6.93 -25.32 36.47
CA ALA A 352 7.97 -25.34 35.46
C ALA A 352 9.08 -24.31 35.74
N LEU A 353 8.72 -23.10 36.17
CA LEU A 353 9.68 -22.05 36.55
C LEU A 353 10.53 -22.51 37.75
N SER A 354 9.90 -22.97 38.82
CA SER A 354 10.62 -23.40 40.04
C SER A 354 11.55 -24.59 39.80
N ARG A 355 11.16 -25.54 38.95
CA ARG A 355 11.97 -26.71 38.57
C ARG A 355 13.21 -26.34 37.76
N ASN A 356 13.12 -25.33 36.90
CA ASN A 356 14.19 -24.94 35.98
C ASN A 356 15.06 -23.78 36.50
N LEU A 357 14.70 -23.15 37.62
CA LEU A 357 15.52 -22.11 38.24
C LEU A 357 16.80 -22.71 38.86
N PRO A 358 17.98 -22.13 38.59
CA PRO A 358 19.23 -22.64 39.15
C PRO A 358 19.27 -22.48 40.68
N TRP A 359 19.74 -23.52 41.38
CA TRP A 359 19.90 -23.50 42.84
C TRP A 359 21.11 -22.65 43.24
N ARG A 360 20.94 -21.76 44.24
CA ARG A 360 22.01 -20.87 44.74
C ARG A 360 22.92 -21.62 45.70
N TRP A 361 23.86 -22.39 45.19
CA TRP A 361 25.08 -22.73 45.92
C TRP A 361 26.26 -22.84 44.94
N LEU A 362 27.26 -22.00 45.19
CA LEU A 362 28.64 -22.00 44.66
C LEU A 362 28.88 -22.51 43.23
N SER A 363 29.23 -21.57 42.34
CA SER A 363 30.24 -21.73 41.27
C SER A 363 30.22 -23.02 40.44
N TRP A 364 29.04 -23.60 40.17
CA TRP A 364 28.91 -24.78 39.31
C TRP A 364 28.09 -24.44 38.06
N ILE A 365 28.70 -24.69 36.91
CA ILE A 365 28.22 -24.31 35.59
C ILE A 365 27.14 -25.31 35.15
N SER A 366 25.92 -25.16 35.67
CA SER A 366 24.76 -25.46 34.83
C SER A 366 24.47 -24.18 34.06
N ARG A 367 24.64 -24.20 32.74
CA ARG A 367 24.17 -23.09 31.90
C ARG A 367 22.65 -23.17 31.92
N PRO A 368 21.94 -22.28 32.63
CA PRO A 368 20.48 -22.32 32.61
C PRO A 368 20.03 -22.08 31.18
N ASN A 369 18.90 -22.68 30.79
CA ASN A 369 18.26 -22.31 29.54
C ASN A 369 17.60 -20.94 29.73
N ASP A 370 18.41 -19.87 29.60
CA ASP A 370 17.99 -18.49 29.85
C ASP A 370 16.82 -18.08 28.95
N ALA A 371 16.69 -18.65 27.74
CA ALA A 371 15.57 -18.43 26.83
C ALA A 371 14.26 -19.05 27.37
N PHE A 372 14.31 -20.31 27.80
CA PHE A 372 13.18 -21.00 28.44
C PHE A 372 12.67 -20.26 29.68
N LEU A 373 13.58 -19.85 30.57
CA LEU A 373 13.23 -19.10 31.78
C LEU A 373 12.67 -17.70 31.45
N LEU A 374 13.18 -17.06 30.39
CA LEU A 374 12.68 -15.77 29.94
C LEU A 374 11.24 -15.88 29.41
N ASP A 375 10.93 -16.91 28.63
CA ASP A 375 9.58 -17.14 28.10
C ASP A 375 8.57 -17.46 29.21
N LEU A 376 8.98 -18.23 30.23
CA LEU A 376 8.16 -18.48 31.41
C LEU A 376 7.91 -17.22 32.26
N VAL A 377 8.92 -16.37 32.42
CA VAL A 377 8.74 -15.09 33.13
C VAL A 377 7.80 -14.17 32.34
N ARG A 378 7.93 -14.11 31.01
CA ARG A 378 7.04 -13.34 30.14
C ARG A 378 5.61 -13.86 30.19
N SER A 379 5.40 -15.17 30.13
CA SER A 379 4.06 -15.78 30.17
C SER A 379 3.32 -15.47 31.48
N LEU A 380 4.03 -15.42 32.60
CA LEU A 380 3.46 -15.10 33.91
C LEU A 380 3.26 -13.59 34.14
N SER A 381 4.03 -12.72 33.47
CA SER A 381 4.02 -11.27 33.71
C SER A 381 2.70 -10.54 33.40
N GLY A 382 1.83 -11.15 32.60
CA GLY A 382 0.52 -10.59 32.22
C GLY A 382 -0.57 -10.74 33.28
N THR A 383 -0.36 -11.59 34.28
CA THR A 383 -1.41 -11.99 35.23
C THR A 383 -1.22 -11.30 36.59
N PRO A 384 -2.12 -10.41 37.02
CA PRO A 384 -2.05 -9.73 38.31
C PRO A 384 -2.45 -10.67 39.46
N SER A 385 -1.55 -11.59 39.83
CA SER A 385 -1.72 -12.51 40.96
C SER A 385 -0.63 -12.28 42.01
N PRO A 386 -0.99 -12.19 43.32
CA PRO A 386 -0.01 -11.95 44.38
C PRO A 386 1.03 -13.06 44.47
N ARG A 387 0.64 -14.30 44.14
CA ARG A 387 1.54 -15.46 44.12
C ARG A 387 2.56 -15.39 42.97
N ILE A 388 2.13 -14.92 41.80
CA ILE A 388 3.02 -14.68 40.67
C ILE A 388 3.96 -13.52 41.00
N GLN A 389 3.44 -12.44 41.57
CA GLN A 389 4.23 -11.28 41.98
C GLN A 389 5.33 -11.67 42.96
N SER A 390 5.02 -12.47 44.00
CA SER A 390 6.05 -12.96 44.92
C SER A 390 7.13 -13.79 44.22
N ALA A 391 6.73 -14.67 43.30
CA ALA A 391 7.68 -15.51 42.56
C ALA A 391 8.60 -14.68 41.65
N LEU A 392 8.05 -13.67 40.96
CA LEU A 392 8.83 -12.79 40.09
C LEU A 392 9.77 -11.87 40.89
N ILE A 393 9.35 -11.35 42.05
CA ILE A 393 10.23 -10.60 42.96
C ILE A 393 11.40 -11.47 43.41
N ASP A 394 11.15 -12.73 43.77
CA ASP A 394 12.19 -13.66 44.18
C ASP A 394 13.17 -13.96 43.04
N VAL A 395 12.68 -14.12 41.81
CA VAL A 395 13.52 -14.30 40.61
C VAL A 395 14.37 -13.06 40.34
N ALA A 396 13.78 -11.86 40.36
CA ALA A 396 14.48 -10.59 40.16
C ALA A 396 15.60 -10.39 41.20
N ARG A 397 15.32 -10.68 42.48
CA ARG A 397 16.30 -10.58 43.57
C ARG A 397 17.44 -11.58 43.44
N ARG A 398 17.14 -12.80 42.99
CA ARG A 398 18.14 -13.89 42.88
C ARG A 398 19.02 -13.76 41.64
N PHE A 399 18.51 -13.19 40.55
CA PHE A 399 19.16 -13.16 39.24
C PHE A 399 19.14 -11.78 38.56
N PRO A 400 19.57 -10.70 39.22
CA PRO A 400 19.37 -9.33 38.73
C PRO A 400 20.05 -9.01 37.39
N GLN A 401 21.14 -9.72 37.06
CA GLN A 401 21.94 -9.50 35.84
C GLN A 401 21.60 -10.47 34.68
N ARG A 402 20.64 -11.38 34.86
CA ARG A 402 20.23 -12.34 33.83
C ARG A 402 19.01 -11.82 33.07
N PRO A 403 18.83 -12.15 31.77
CA PRO A 403 17.74 -11.60 30.97
C PRO A 403 16.35 -11.90 31.56
N PHE A 404 16.14 -13.11 32.09
CA PHE A 404 14.88 -13.48 32.75
C PHE A 404 14.67 -12.78 34.11
N GLY A 405 15.74 -12.44 34.83
CA GLY A 405 15.66 -11.68 36.08
C GLY A 405 15.39 -10.19 35.85
N VAL A 406 15.99 -9.61 34.81
CA VAL A 406 15.65 -8.25 34.34
C VAL A 406 14.19 -8.18 33.90
N ALA A 407 13.71 -9.17 33.14
CA ALA A 407 12.31 -9.25 32.74
C ALA A 407 11.36 -9.36 33.96
N ALA A 408 11.72 -10.14 34.98
CA ALA A 408 10.95 -10.26 36.21
C ALA A 408 10.93 -8.95 37.03
N ALA A 409 12.05 -8.22 37.07
CA ALA A 409 12.13 -6.91 37.72
C ALA A 409 11.24 -5.88 37.01
N ARG A 410 11.26 -5.86 35.67
CA ARG A 410 10.38 -5.02 34.86
C ARG A 410 8.90 -5.35 35.07
N ALA A 411 8.55 -6.64 35.10
CA ALA A 411 7.17 -7.10 35.33
C ALA A 411 6.62 -6.73 36.72
N THR A 412 7.49 -6.57 37.72
CA THR A 412 7.11 -6.25 39.11
C THR A 412 7.27 -4.76 39.46
N GLY A 413 7.71 -3.93 38.51
CA GLY A 413 8.00 -2.52 38.74
C GLY A 413 9.21 -2.26 39.65
N THR A 414 10.08 -3.26 39.84
CA THR A 414 11.27 -3.20 40.73
C THR A 414 12.57 -2.92 39.96
N PHE A 415 12.48 -2.69 38.65
CA PHE A 415 13.63 -2.41 37.80
C PHE A 415 14.13 -0.97 38.03
N VAL A 416 15.36 -0.85 38.54
CA VAL A 416 16.14 0.38 38.54
C VAL A 416 17.19 0.23 37.45
N GLU A 417 17.20 1.13 36.48
CA GLU A 417 18.14 1.13 35.36
C GLU A 417 19.57 1.27 35.91
N PRO A 418 20.55 0.44 35.48
CA PRO A 418 21.93 0.65 35.89
C PRO A 418 22.48 1.89 35.19
N GLU A 419 22.66 2.98 35.95
CA GLU A 419 23.40 4.17 35.53
C GLU A 419 24.79 3.77 35.01
N ILE A 420 24.97 3.82 33.70
CA ILE A 420 26.30 3.95 33.11
C ILE A 420 26.69 5.41 33.34
N ALA A 421 27.58 5.61 34.30
CA ALA A 421 28.04 6.90 34.79
C ALA A 421 28.51 7.83 33.66
N VAL A 422 27.80 8.93 33.46
CA VAL A 422 28.36 10.20 32.97
C VAL A 422 27.93 11.28 33.97
N THR A 423 28.95 11.94 34.52
CA THR A 423 28.93 13.01 35.52
C THR A 423 28.27 14.29 35.01
N GLU A 424 27.53 14.96 35.90
CA GLU A 424 27.25 16.42 36.07
C GLU A 424 25.78 16.61 36.51
N GLU A 425 25.52 16.74 37.82
CA GLU A 425 25.43 17.98 38.61
C GLU A 425 24.13 18.80 38.42
N ALA A 426 23.43 18.97 39.55
CA ALA A 426 22.40 19.98 39.90
C ALA A 426 20.97 19.79 39.35
N SER A 427 20.04 19.28 40.18
CA SER A 427 19.07 20.04 41.02
C SER A 427 17.86 20.52 40.21
N ASP A 428 16.60 20.49 40.65
CA ASP A 428 15.91 19.98 41.82
C ASP A 428 14.40 20.10 41.47
N THR A 429 13.56 19.33 42.17
CA THR A 429 12.12 19.55 42.39
C THR A 429 11.09 18.92 41.44
N GLU A 430 10.71 17.72 41.86
CA GLU A 430 9.40 17.07 41.89
C GLU A 430 8.12 17.84 41.45
N ALA A 431 7.27 17.07 40.75
CA ALA A 431 5.84 16.81 41.04
C ALA A 431 4.81 17.29 39.98
N GLN A 432 4.35 16.39 39.11
CA GLN A 432 3.02 15.74 39.21
C GLN A 432 2.65 14.97 37.94
N ALA A 433 2.10 13.78 38.18
CA ALA A 433 1.60 12.82 37.21
C ALA A 433 0.30 13.27 36.53
N ALA A 434 0.11 12.86 35.27
CA ALA A 434 -1.07 12.07 34.87
C ALA A 434 -0.99 11.59 33.40
N THR A 435 -1.22 10.28 33.24
CA THR A 435 -1.79 9.59 32.07
C THR A 435 -1.02 9.59 30.75
N ALA A 436 -0.19 8.57 30.56
CA ALA A 436 0.12 8.00 29.26
C ALA A 436 0.02 6.47 29.32
N GLU A 437 -0.80 5.91 28.44
CA GLU A 437 -0.90 4.47 28.17
C GLU A 437 0.42 3.93 27.60
N PRO A 438 0.80 2.67 27.87
CA PRO A 438 2.07 2.13 27.43
C PRO A 438 1.94 1.60 26.00
N VAL A 439 2.59 2.25 25.04
CA VAL A 439 3.00 1.58 23.81
C VAL A 439 4.48 1.24 23.92
N THR A 440 4.70 -0.04 23.70
CA THR A 440 5.89 -0.85 23.88
C THR A 440 7.06 -0.52 22.95
N ALA A 441 8.25 -0.73 23.53
CA ALA A 441 9.43 -1.39 22.96
C ALA A 441 10.51 -0.54 22.24
N ASP A 442 11.67 -0.50 22.91
CA ASP A 442 13.06 -0.52 22.39
C ASP A 442 13.20 -0.67 20.86
N LEU A 443 13.61 0.40 20.19
CA LEU A 443 14.45 0.40 18.99
C LEU A 443 15.43 1.58 19.09
N GLY A 444 16.69 1.35 18.71
CA GLY A 444 17.81 2.30 18.86
C GLY A 444 17.65 3.63 18.11
N PRO A 445 18.62 4.55 18.23
CA PRO A 445 18.54 5.87 17.61
C PRO A 445 18.49 5.71 16.09
N ASP A 446 17.67 6.56 15.44
CA ASP A 446 17.33 6.60 14.00
C ASP A 446 16.10 5.76 13.57
N ILE A 447 14.93 6.03 14.17
CA ILE A 447 13.66 5.44 13.70
C ILE A 447 13.13 6.24 12.49
N LEU A 448 13.54 5.82 11.29
CA LEU A 448 12.84 6.10 10.03
C LEU A 448 11.46 5.42 10.07
N LEU A 449 10.38 6.19 10.02
CA LEU A 449 9.00 5.68 10.07
C LEU A 449 8.55 5.08 8.72
N LEU A 450 9.04 5.64 7.61
CA LEU A 450 8.71 5.21 6.25
C LEU A 450 9.77 5.74 5.27
N GLU A 451 10.25 4.91 4.35
CA GLU A 451 11.18 5.31 3.30
C GLU A 451 10.79 4.65 1.97
N GLY A 452 10.94 5.36 0.86
CA GLY A 452 10.64 4.81 -0.46
C GLY A 452 11.06 5.72 -1.61
N GLU A 453 10.88 5.22 -2.84
CA GLU A 453 11.15 5.99 -4.05
C GLU A 453 9.93 6.81 -4.49
N LEU A 454 10.11 8.11 -4.74
CA LEU A 454 9.03 9.01 -5.16
C LEU A 454 8.46 8.67 -6.54
N HIS A 455 9.24 8.02 -7.40
CA HIS A 455 8.79 7.56 -8.71
C HIS A 455 7.72 6.47 -8.60
N SER A 456 7.80 5.66 -7.54
CA SER A 456 6.87 4.57 -7.22
C SER A 456 5.71 5.08 -6.35
N PHE A 457 5.98 6.01 -5.44
CA PHE A 457 5.04 6.64 -4.51
C PHE A 457 4.91 8.12 -4.85
N LYS A 458 4.05 8.46 -5.83
CA LYS A 458 3.83 9.85 -6.25
C LYS A 458 3.46 10.72 -5.04
N LEU A 459 4.01 11.93 -4.95
CA LEU A 459 3.85 12.82 -3.79
C LEU A 459 2.39 13.00 -3.30
N PRO A 460 1.36 13.17 -4.16
CA PRO A 460 -0.03 13.25 -3.70
C PRO A 460 -0.49 12.01 -2.94
N THR A 461 -0.14 10.82 -3.44
CA THR A 461 -0.50 9.53 -2.83
C THR A 461 0.20 9.36 -1.49
N LEU A 462 1.46 9.79 -1.39
CA LEU A 462 2.20 9.78 -0.13
C LEU A 462 1.54 10.68 0.91
N ILE A 463 1.16 11.89 0.55
CA ILE A 463 0.51 12.84 1.47
C ILE A 463 -0.87 12.31 1.92
N GLN A 464 -1.66 11.74 1.02
CA GLN A 464 -2.94 11.09 1.37
C GLN A 464 -2.76 9.84 2.24
N HIS A 465 -1.67 9.10 2.03
CA HIS A 465 -1.35 7.95 2.86
C HIS A 465 -0.99 8.39 4.29
N LEU A 466 -0.20 9.45 4.45
CA LEU A 466 0.13 10.01 5.75
C LEU A 466 -1.11 10.56 6.46
N GLU A 467 -2.06 11.15 5.72
CA GLU A 467 -3.36 11.55 6.25
C GLU A 467 -4.19 10.34 6.71
N SER A 468 -4.35 9.32 5.87
CA SER A 468 -5.20 8.16 6.17
C SER A 468 -4.65 7.24 7.27
N THR A 469 -3.33 7.20 7.44
CA THR A 469 -2.65 6.44 8.52
C THR A 469 -2.50 7.24 9.82
N ALA A 470 -2.98 8.49 9.86
CA ALA A 470 -2.78 9.39 10.98
C ALA A 470 -1.30 9.55 11.39
N ALA A 471 -0.39 9.53 10.41
CA ALA A 471 1.05 9.57 10.64
C ALA A 471 1.49 10.88 11.31
N THR A 472 2.49 10.80 12.18
CA THR A 472 3.12 11.97 12.82
C THR A 472 4.61 11.93 12.53
N GLY A 473 5.16 13.00 11.96
CA GLY A 473 6.55 13.02 11.50
C GLY A 473 6.85 14.17 10.54
N ILE A 474 8.12 14.30 10.20
CA ILE A 474 8.60 15.20 9.14
C ILE A 474 8.85 14.36 7.89
N LEU A 475 8.07 14.59 6.85
CA LEU A 475 8.30 14.08 5.51
C LEU A 475 9.40 14.91 4.85
N GLU A 476 10.51 14.29 4.50
CA GLU A 476 11.58 14.89 3.72
C GLU A 476 11.59 14.31 2.30
N LEU A 477 11.64 15.19 1.30
CA LEU A 477 11.71 14.85 -0.12
C LEU A 477 13.12 15.10 -0.60
N LEU A 478 13.81 14.03 -1.01
CA LEU A 478 15.18 14.07 -1.49
C LEU A 478 15.21 13.90 -3.01
N ASN A 479 16.05 14.66 -3.68
CA ASN A 479 16.33 14.46 -5.11
C ASN A 479 17.32 13.30 -5.33
N SER A 480 17.65 13.02 -6.59
CA SER A 480 18.58 11.97 -6.99
C SER A 480 20.02 12.15 -6.47
N ALA A 481 20.37 13.36 -5.99
CA ALA A 481 21.64 13.67 -5.35
C ALA A 481 21.57 13.62 -3.82
N GLU A 482 20.48 13.09 -3.25
CA GLU A 482 20.20 13.01 -1.80
C GLU A 482 20.15 14.38 -1.09
N VAL A 483 19.84 15.45 -1.85
CA VAL A 483 19.61 16.79 -1.29
C VAL A 483 18.12 16.98 -1.02
N ILE A 484 17.78 17.52 0.16
CA ILE A 484 16.40 17.83 0.55
C ILE A 484 15.88 18.98 -0.31
N GLU A 485 14.89 18.71 -1.15
CA GLU A 485 14.20 19.72 -1.99
C GLU A 485 12.93 20.26 -1.32
N GLY A 486 12.33 19.50 -0.41
CA GLY A 486 11.18 19.95 0.36
C GLY A 486 10.94 19.15 1.62
N THR A 487 10.26 19.78 2.58
CA THR A 487 9.85 19.16 3.84
C THR A 487 8.38 19.43 4.13
N ALA A 488 7.72 18.49 4.81
CA ALA A 488 6.33 18.63 5.23
C ALA A 488 6.12 18.01 6.62
N THR A 489 5.53 18.75 7.55
CA THR A 489 5.29 18.29 8.93
C THR A 489 3.86 17.79 9.08
N PHE A 490 3.71 16.55 9.52
CA PHE A 490 2.45 15.90 9.81
C PHE A 490 2.28 15.68 11.31
N VAL A 491 1.08 15.96 11.83
CA VAL A 491 0.67 15.63 13.19
C VAL A 491 -0.68 14.94 13.11
N ARG A 492 -0.74 13.67 13.52
CA ARG A 492 -1.95 12.82 13.45
C ARG A 492 -2.61 12.84 12.05
N GLY A 493 -1.79 12.79 11.00
CA GLY A 493 -2.21 12.84 9.60
C GLY A 493 -2.58 14.23 9.07
N GLN A 494 -2.60 15.25 9.93
CA GLN A 494 -2.85 16.62 9.49
C GLN A 494 -1.55 17.30 9.09
N LEU A 495 -1.56 17.96 7.93
CA LEU A 495 -0.41 18.72 7.42
C LEU A 495 -0.37 20.11 8.06
N PHE A 496 0.72 20.48 8.73
CA PHE A 496 0.88 21.79 9.37
C PHE A 496 1.83 22.71 8.61
N HIS A 497 3.03 22.22 8.33
CA HIS A 497 4.07 22.99 7.66
C HIS A 497 4.48 22.31 6.37
N CYS A 498 4.75 23.10 5.34
CA CYS A 498 5.40 22.64 4.12
C CYS A 498 6.42 23.68 3.67
N HIS A 499 7.57 23.23 3.21
CA HIS A 499 8.69 24.06 2.79
C HIS A 499 9.29 23.52 1.50
N ALA A 500 9.56 24.40 0.54
CA ALA A 500 10.21 24.07 -0.73
C ALA A 500 11.03 25.27 -1.19
N GLY A 501 12.36 25.16 -1.16
CA GLY A 501 13.26 26.28 -1.44
C GLY A 501 13.03 27.48 -0.50
N HIS A 502 12.40 28.54 -1.01
CA HIS A 502 12.06 29.75 -0.23
C HIS A 502 10.54 29.86 0.06
N LEU A 503 9.74 28.95 -0.49
CA LEU A 503 8.29 28.93 -0.33
C LEU A 503 7.91 28.20 0.96
N ARG A 504 6.81 28.63 1.57
CA ARG A 504 6.24 28.05 2.80
C ARG A 504 4.74 27.80 2.63
N GLY A 505 4.19 26.88 3.41
CA GLY A 505 2.75 26.66 3.47
C GLY A 505 2.18 26.03 2.19
N LYS A 506 1.01 26.48 1.74
CA LYS A 506 0.32 25.89 0.58
C LYS A 506 1.10 26.13 -0.71
N GLU A 507 1.75 27.28 -0.84
CA GLU A 507 2.56 27.65 -2.00
C GLU A 507 3.75 26.71 -2.18
N ALA A 508 4.38 26.29 -1.08
CA ALA A 508 5.45 25.29 -1.10
C ALA A 508 4.95 23.94 -1.61
N LEU A 509 3.79 23.49 -1.12
CA LEU A 509 3.19 22.24 -1.55
C LEU A 509 2.80 22.28 -3.02
N PHE A 510 2.22 23.39 -3.50
CA PHE A 510 1.90 23.56 -4.92
C PHE A 510 3.17 23.50 -5.78
N ALA A 511 4.24 24.19 -5.40
CA ALA A 511 5.49 24.17 -6.16
C ALA A 511 6.10 22.76 -6.28
N LEU A 512 6.05 21.96 -5.20
CA LEU A 512 6.50 20.55 -5.22
C LEU A 512 5.64 19.66 -6.10
N LEU A 513 4.34 19.97 -6.24
CA LEU A 513 3.42 19.26 -7.12
C LEU A 513 3.58 19.67 -8.58
N GLU A 514 3.81 20.96 -8.85
CA GLU A 514 4.03 21.54 -10.18
C GLU A 514 5.33 21.02 -10.83
N LYS A 515 6.39 20.91 -10.02
CA LYS A 515 7.70 20.34 -10.39
C LYS A 515 8.02 19.14 -9.49
N PRO A 516 7.57 17.92 -9.86
CA PRO A 516 7.79 16.73 -9.05
C PRO A 516 9.29 16.48 -8.81
N VAL A 517 9.65 16.26 -7.55
CA VAL A 517 11.00 15.84 -7.16
C VAL A 517 11.23 14.41 -7.63
N PHE A 518 12.34 14.19 -8.34
CA PHE A 518 12.77 12.86 -8.76
C PHE A 518 13.81 12.34 -7.77
N GLY A 519 13.40 11.42 -6.87
CA GLY A 519 14.31 10.83 -5.88
C GLY A 519 13.60 9.96 -4.85
N ARG A 520 13.92 10.14 -3.56
CA ARG A 520 13.44 9.32 -2.43
C ARG A 520 12.69 10.18 -1.42
N PHE A 521 11.86 9.57 -0.60
CA PHE A 521 11.28 10.21 0.57
C PHE A 521 11.66 9.46 1.83
N ARG A 522 11.71 10.18 2.96
CA ARG A 522 11.80 9.61 4.29
C ARG A 522 10.89 10.35 5.26
N VAL A 523 10.27 9.62 6.17
CA VAL A 523 9.51 10.18 7.28
C VAL A 523 10.32 9.99 8.55
N VAL A 524 10.74 11.10 9.14
CA VAL A 524 11.61 11.14 10.31
C VAL A 524 10.81 11.59 11.53
N ASN A 525 11.10 11.03 12.70
CA ASN A 525 10.47 11.46 13.95
C ASN A 525 10.95 12.91 14.27
N PRO A 526 10.06 13.83 14.71
CA PRO A 526 10.42 15.21 15.07
C PRO A 526 11.59 15.37 16.06
N GLN A 527 11.97 14.32 16.81
CA GLN A 527 13.12 14.36 17.73
C GLN A 527 14.49 14.46 17.02
N SER A 528 14.56 14.21 15.70
CA SER A 528 15.81 14.22 14.94
C SER A 528 16.25 15.59 14.41
N GLN A 529 15.44 16.64 14.58
CA GLN A 529 15.79 18.01 14.19
C GLN A 529 15.45 18.99 15.32
N GLU A 530 16.41 19.23 16.22
CA GLU A 530 16.44 20.41 17.07
C GLU A 530 16.50 21.66 16.18
N SER A 531 15.35 22.21 15.75
CA SER A 531 15.16 23.63 15.35
C SER A 531 13.78 23.96 14.76
N THR A 532 12.86 23.00 14.53
CA THR A 532 11.57 23.31 13.86
C THR A 532 10.30 22.95 14.65
N ALA A 533 10.43 22.33 15.82
CA ALA A 533 9.29 21.88 16.63
C ALA A 533 8.68 22.96 17.56
N ASP A 534 9.38 24.07 17.83
CA ASP A 534 8.95 25.10 18.79
C ASP A 534 7.85 26.04 18.26
N THR A 535 7.09 25.67 17.22
CA THR A 535 6.05 26.55 16.63
C THR A 535 4.78 25.81 16.21
N VAL A 536 4.41 24.74 16.91
CA VAL A 536 3.14 24.03 16.66
C VAL A 536 1.95 24.64 17.43
N GLU A 537 2.19 25.51 18.41
CA GLU A 537 1.10 26.21 19.12
C GLU A 537 0.52 27.37 18.29
N GLY A 538 -0.61 27.12 17.61
CA GLY A 538 -1.53 28.18 17.16
C GLY A 538 -1.78 28.31 15.65
N GLN A 539 -1.13 27.52 14.79
CA GLN A 539 -1.41 27.54 13.34
C GLN A 539 -2.45 26.49 12.91
N PRO A 540 -3.44 26.84 12.06
CA PRO A 540 -4.43 25.88 11.59
C PRO A 540 -3.82 24.89 10.59
N ALA A 541 -4.20 23.61 10.71
CA ALA A 541 -3.80 22.58 9.77
C ALA A 541 -4.25 22.91 8.32
N LEU A 542 -3.40 22.58 7.36
CA LEU A 542 -3.68 22.65 5.94
C LEU A 542 -4.65 21.53 5.56
N PRO A 543 -5.81 21.84 4.92
CA PRO A 543 -6.75 20.82 4.48
C PRO A 543 -6.13 20.03 3.32
N VAL A 544 -5.78 18.77 3.55
CA VAL A 544 -4.98 17.95 2.62
C VAL A 544 -5.69 17.75 1.29
N VAL A 545 -6.91 17.19 1.29
CA VAL A 545 -7.64 16.88 0.05
C VAL A 545 -7.90 18.12 -0.84
N PRO A 546 -8.46 19.25 -0.33
CA PRO A 546 -8.66 20.44 -1.15
C PRO A 546 -7.36 21.03 -1.69
N THR A 547 -6.29 21.01 -0.89
CA THR A 547 -4.98 21.54 -1.32
C THR A 547 -4.36 20.64 -2.39
N LEU A 548 -4.50 19.31 -2.29
CA LEU A 548 -4.04 18.41 -3.33
C LEU A 548 -4.81 18.59 -4.64
N LEU A 549 -6.14 18.74 -4.59
CA LEU A 549 -6.95 18.96 -5.80
C LEU A 549 -6.57 20.26 -6.53
N GLU A 550 -6.35 21.34 -5.79
CA GLU A 550 -5.88 22.60 -6.37
C GLU A 550 -4.45 22.47 -6.93
N GLY A 551 -3.56 21.76 -6.23
CA GLY A 551 -2.21 21.48 -6.73
C GLY A 551 -2.21 20.66 -8.02
N MET A 552 -3.13 19.68 -8.15
CA MET A 552 -3.30 18.91 -9.37
C MET A 552 -3.81 19.76 -10.54
N ARG A 553 -4.81 20.63 -10.30
CA ARG A 553 -5.29 21.60 -11.30
C ARG A 553 -4.14 22.48 -11.80
N ARG A 554 -3.33 23.02 -10.88
CA ARG A 554 -2.16 23.84 -11.20
C ARG A 554 -1.09 23.08 -11.96
N TYR A 555 -0.81 21.83 -11.60
CA TYR A 555 0.11 20.98 -12.35
C TYR A 555 -0.32 20.82 -13.80
N ASP A 556 -1.59 20.51 -14.04
CA ASP A 556 -2.12 20.31 -15.41
C ASP A 556 -1.99 21.59 -16.24
N GLU A 557 -2.39 22.74 -15.69
CA GLU A 557 -2.25 24.04 -16.35
C GLU A 557 -0.78 24.44 -16.54
N TYR A 558 0.08 24.16 -15.57
CA TYR A 558 1.52 24.40 -15.67
C TYR A 558 2.15 23.60 -16.82
N GLN A 559 1.79 22.32 -16.99
CA GLN A 559 2.27 21.54 -18.14
C GLN A 559 1.75 22.10 -19.46
N GLN A 560 0.51 22.61 -19.52
CA GLN A 560 0.00 23.29 -20.72
C GLN A 560 0.80 24.56 -21.03
N PHE A 561 1.11 25.37 -20.03
CA PHE A 561 1.91 26.58 -20.22
C PHE A 561 3.35 26.25 -20.63
N ARG A 562 3.95 25.15 -20.15
CA ARG A 562 5.27 24.67 -20.61
C ARG A 562 5.29 24.20 -22.05
N LEU A 563 4.17 23.76 -22.60
CA LEU A 563 4.08 23.45 -24.04
C LEU A 563 4.10 24.72 -24.89
N LEU A 564 3.52 25.82 -24.39
CA LEU A 564 3.53 27.12 -25.07
C LEU A 564 4.86 27.85 -24.88
N VAL A 565 5.45 27.76 -23.68
CA VAL A 565 6.73 28.36 -23.34
C VAL A 565 7.64 27.31 -22.69
N PRO A 566 8.33 26.50 -23.50
CA PRO A 566 9.34 25.55 -23.02
C PRO A 566 10.44 26.18 -22.18
N ASP A 567 11.03 25.38 -21.29
CA ASP A 567 11.98 25.82 -20.26
C ASP A 567 13.21 26.55 -20.79
N HIS A 568 13.72 26.14 -21.94
CA HIS A 568 14.97 26.62 -22.53
C HIS A 568 14.78 27.82 -23.48
N ILE A 569 13.54 28.29 -23.66
CA ILE A 569 13.27 29.39 -24.58
C ILE A 569 13.59 30.73 -23.90
N THR A 570 14.37 31.53 -24.62
CA THR A 570 14.57 32.95 -24.35
C THR A 570 13.50 33.75 -25.08
N LEU A 571 12.83 34.65 -24.37
CA LEU A 571 11.76 35.49 -24.90
C LEU A 571 12.27 36.90 -25.18
N MET A 572 11.69 37.56 -26.18
CA MET A 572 11.96 38.95 -26.53
C MET A 572 10.65 39.73 -26.73
N PRO A 573 10.64 41.05 -26.43
CA PRO A 573 9.47 41.88 -26.62
C PRO A 573 9.13 42.00 -28.11
N ALA A 574 7.86 41.77 -28.44
CA ALA A 574 7.35 41.77 -29.83
C ALA A 574 6.60 43.05 -30.21
N GLY A 575 6.70 44.11 -29.39
CA GLY A 575 6.14 45.44 -29.66
C GLY A 575 4.70 45.66 -29.18
N VAL A 576 4.00 44.61 -28.73
CA VAL A 576 2.70 44.71 -28.07
C VAL A 576 2.89 44.95 -26.57
N ARG A 577 2.04 45.79 -25.97
CA ARG A 577 2.11 46.08 -24.53
C ARG A 577 1.60 44.86 -23.73
N PRO A 578 2.34 44.40 -22.70
CA PRO A 578 1.93 43.25 -21.90
C PRO A 578 0.62 43.51 -21.14
N GLY A 579 -0.37 42.65 -21.35
CA GLY A 579 -1.59 42.58 -20.55
C GLY A 579 -1.41 41.85 -19.22
N ARG A 580 -2.52 41.59 -18.52
CA ARG A 580 -2.54 40.80 -17.28
C ARG A 580 -3.62 39.71 -17.35
N PRO A 581 -3.32 38.47 -16.95
CA PRO A 581 -4.30 37.41 -16.90
C PRO A 581 -5.32 37.64 -15.76
N GLU A 582 -6.53 37.09 -15.92
CA GLU A 582 -7.59 37.20 -14.91
C GLU A 582 -7.15 36.65 -13.55
N GLY A 583 -7.40 37.43 -12.49
CA GLY A 583 -7.01 37.08 -11.11
C GLY A 583 -5.59 37.48 -10.71
N GLU A 584 -4.77 38.04 -11.61
CA GLU A 584 -3.46 38.59 -11.28
C GLU A 584 -3.54 40.09 -10.94
N ASN A 585 -3.48 40.40 -9.64
CA ASN A 585 -3.67 41.75 -9.13
C ASN A 585 -2.37 42.43 -8.68
N ASP A 586 -1.23 41.74 -8.69
CA ASP A 586 0.04 42.25 -8.19
C ASP A 586 0.84 42.97 -9.30
N PRO A 587 0.89 44.32 -9.30
CA PRO A 587 1.59 45.06 -10.34
C PRO A 587 3.11 45.03 -10.20
N GLU A 588 3.66 44.68 -9.04
CA GLU A 588 5.09 44.57 -8.80
C GLU A 588 5.62 43.26 -9.34
N PHE A 589 4.93 42.16 -9.04
CA PHE A 589 5.20 40.85 -9.62
C PHE A 589 5.21 40.88 -11.15
N VAL A 590 4.18 41.45 -11.77
CA VAL A 590 4.08 41.54 -13.24
C VAL A 590 5.26 42.32 -13.83
N ARG A 591 5.68 43.43 -13.20
CA ARG A 591 6.84 44.21 -13.65
C ARG A 591 8.15 43.43 -13.49
N GLN A 592 8.29 42.69 -12.39
CA GLN A 592 9.47 41.86 -12.14
C GLN A 592 9.61 40.76 -13.18
N VAL A 593 8.54 39.99 -13.45
CA VAL A 593 8.57 38.93 -14.47
C VAL A 593 8.88 39.49 -15.85
N TRP A 594 8.31 40.66 -16.21
CA TRP A 594 8.60 41.31 -17.48
C TRP A 594 10.08 41.71 -17.61
N ALA A 595 10.65 42.33 -16.57
CA ALA A 595 12.04 42.73 -16.55
C ALA A 595 12.99 41.53 -16.73
N GLU A 596 12.68 40.42 -16.05
CA GLU A 596 13.47 39.19 -16.16
C GLU A 596 13.35 38.54 -17.53
N ALA A 597 12.14 38.42 -18.08
CA ALA A 597 11.90 37.84 -19.39
C ALA A 597 12.62 38.61 -20.52
N VAL A 598 12.56 39.95 -20.50
CA VAL A 598 13.18 40.81 -21.52
C VAL A 598 14.71 40.92 -21.38
N SER A 599 15.26 40.56 -20.21
CA SER A 599 16.72 40.53 -19.97
C SER A 599 17.45 39.39 -20.70
N GLY A 600 16.71 38.52 -21.42
CA GLY A 600 17.27 37.39 -22.15
C GLY A 600 17.40 36.11 -21.32
N LYS A 601 16.81 36.07 -20.12
CA LYS A 601 16.71 34.86 -19.30
C LYS A 601 15.75 33.85 -19.93
N THR A 602 16.00 32.57 -19.68
CA THR A 602 15.05 31.53 -20.09
C THR A 602 13.82 31.53 -19.19
N ALA A 603 12.75 30.87 -19.63
CA ALA A 603 11.55 30.70 -18.81
C ALA A 603 11.84 29.98 -17.48
N ALA A 604 12.74 28.99 -17.48
CA ALA A 604 13.18 28.32 -16.26
C ALA A 604 14.00 29.23 -15.34
N ASP A 605 14.87 30.09 -15.89
CA ASP A 605 15.65 31.05 -15.09
C ASP A 605 14.75 32.11 -14.43
N CYS A 606 13.69 32.53 -15.11
CA CYS A 606 12.70 33.45 -14.55
C CYS A 606 12.01 32.84 -13.33
N GLU A 607 11.64 31.57 -13.38
CA GLU A 607 11.05 30.85 -12.23
C GLU A 607 12.03 30.64 -11.08
N ALA A 608 13.32 30.45 -11.37
CA ALA A 608 14.33 30.25 -10.34
C ALA A 608 14.66 31.54 -9.58
N VAL A 609 14.60 32.69 -10.25
CA VAL A 609 14.99 33.99 -9.68
C VAL A 609 13.85 34.66 -8.91
N ILE A 610 12.61 34.50 -9.37
CA ILE A 610 11.45 35.20 -8.80
C ILE A 610 10.90 34.40 -7.62
N ARG A 611 10.70 35.07 -6.47
CA ARG A 611 10.32 34.42 -5.21
C ARG A 611 8.82 34.08 -5.09
N VAL A 612 8.27 33.41 -6.10
CA VAL A 612 6.86 32.94 -6.13
C VAL A 612 6.78 31.53 -6.74
N ASP A 613 5.61 30.90 -6.68
CA ASP A 613 5.41 29.57 -7.26
C ASP A 613 5.65 29.56 -8.80
N PRO A 614 6.26 28.49 -9.34
CA PRO A 614 6.55 28.37 -10.78
C PRO A 614 5.32 28.53 -11.67
N TYR A 615 4.17 27.97 -11.27
CA TYR A 615 2.92 28.08 -12.00
C TYR A 615 2.53 29.54 -12.28
N ARG A 616 2.58 30.41 -11.27
CA ARG A 616 2.21 31.83 -11.42
C ARG A 616 3.10 32.57 -12.43
N VAL A 617 4.41 32.31 -12.40
CA VAL A 617 5.38 32.87 -13.38
C VAL A 617 5.09 32.36 -14.79
N ARG A 618 4.95 31.03 -14.94
CA ARG A 618 4.76 30.41 -16.27
C ARG A 618 3.43 30.79 -16.90
N ARG A 619 2.37 30.94 -16.11
CA ARG A 619 1.07 31.44 -16.56
C ARG A 619 1.18 32.83 -17.19
N LEU A 620 1.97 33.72 -16.58
CA LEU A 620 2.17 35.08 -17.08
C LEU A 620 2.97 35.09 -18.40
N LEU A 621 4.04 34.29 -18.47
CA LEU A 621 4.84 34.14 -19.69
C LEU A 621 4.03 33.56 -20.85
N ALA A 622 3.24 32.51 -20.59
CA ALA A 622 2.38 31.90 -21.59
C ALA A 622 1.25 32.83 -22.04
N TYR A 623 0.68 33.63 -21.13
CA TYR A 623 -0.29 34.66 -21.47
C TYR A 623 0.30 35.70 -22.43
N TRP A 624 1.50 36.22 -22.15
CA TRP A 624 2.16 37.19 -23.02
C TRP A 624 2.64 36.61 -24.34
N ALA A 625 3.04 35.35 -24.38
CA ALA A 625 3.34 34.65 -25.62
C ALA A 625 2.08 34.48 -26.48
N ALA A 626 0.95 34.13 -25.88
CA ALA A 626 -0.34 34.00 -26.57
C ALA A 626 -0.91 35.33 -27.07
N GLU A 627 -0.72 36.42 -26.31
CA GLU A 627 -1.11 37.79 -26.70
C GLU A 627 -0.19 38.38 -27.78
N GLY A 628 1.00 37.79 -28.00
CA GLY A 628 2.02 38.33 -28.89
C GLY A 628 2.81 39.51 -28.31
N SER A 629 2.77 39.68 -26.98
CA SER A 629 3.62 40.63 -26.24
C SER A 629 5.06 40.12 -26.11
N LEU A 630 5.24 38.80 -26.03
CA LEU A 630 6.53 38.13 -26.08
C LEU A 630 6.61 37.20 -27.31
N SER A 631 7.82 37.09 -27.87
CA SER A 631 8.12 36.18 -28.98
C SER A 631 9.43 35.43 -28.75
N GLU A 632 9.57 34.26 -29.35
CA GLU A 632 10.81 33.50 -29.30
C GLU A 632 11.93 34.21 -30.09
N VAL A 633 13.14 34.25 -29.53
CA VAL A 633 14.31 34.87 -30.18
C VAL A 633 14.59 34.28 -31.57
N GLN A 634 14.32 32.98 -31.78
CA GLN A 634 14.51 32.33 -33.08
C GLN A 634 13.44 32.75 -34.11
N ALA A 635 12.16 32.85 -33.71
CA ALA A 635 11.08 33.29 -34.57
C ALA A 635 11.20 34.78 -34.94
N ALA A 636 11.64 35.63 -34.00
CA ALA A 636 11.90 37.05 -34.23
C ALA A 636 13.01 37.27 -35.29
N ARG A 637 14.13 36.54 -35.20
CA ARG A 637 15.24 36.65 -36.18
C ARG A 637 14.84 36.21 -37.60
N VAL A 638 13.93 35.24 -37.75
CA VAL A 638 13.40 34.82 -39.05
C VAL A 638 12.49 35.90 -39.64
N LYS A 639 11.66 36.53 -38.81
CA LYS A 639 10.74 37.60 -39.22
C LYS A 639 11.49 38.86 -39.63
N THR A 640 12.50 39.29 -38.87
CA THR A 640 13.35 40.44 -39.23
C THR A 640 14.10 40.21 -40.54
N ARG A 641 14.61 38.99 -40.79
CA ARG A 641 15.25 38.64 -42.08
C ARG A 641 14.27 38.61 -43.25
N GLN A 642 13.01 38.24 -43.04
CA GLN A 642 11.98 38.26 -44.08
C GLN A 642 11.52 39.69 -44.38
N GLU A 643 11.37 40.54 -43.36
CA GLU A 643 11.03 41.96 -43.50
C GLU A 643 12.16 42.77 -44.14
N GLU A 644 13.43 42.51 -43.78
CA GLU A 644 14.59 43.11 -44.46
C GLU A 644 14.66 42.69 -45.93
N LYS A 645 14.37 41.42 -46.25
CA LYS A 645 14.36 40.91 -47.63
C LYS A 645 13.24 41.53 -48.47
N GLN A 646 12.06 41.76 -47.87
CA GLN A 646 10.92 42.44 -48.51
C GLN A 646 11.11 43.97 -48.63
N ALA A 647 11.97 44.58 -47.82
CA ALA A 647 12.30 46.01 -47.93
C ALA A 647 13.44 46.29 -48.94
N THR A 648 14.23 45.27 -49.29
CA THR A 648 15.28 45.35 -50.32
C THR A 648 14.86 44.89 -51.71
N GLU A 649 13.70 44.24 -51.84
CA GLU A 649 12.99 44.00 -53.11
C GLU A 649 12.04 45.16 -53.41
#